data_AF-W9X1X4-F1
#
_entry.id   AF-W9X1X4-F1
#
_cell.length_a   1.000
_cell.length_b   1.000
_cell.length_c   1.000
_cell.angle_alpha   90.00
_cell.angle_beta   90.00
_cell.angle_gamma   90.00
#
_symmetry.space_group_name_H-M   'P 1'
#
loop_
_entity.id
_entity.type
_entity.pdbx_description
1 polymer ?
#
loop_
_entity_poly.entity_id
_entity_poly.type
_entity_poly.pdbx_seq_one_letter_code
_entity_poly.pdbx_strand_id
1 'polypeptide(L)'
;MTETLVYRPHPVNVSGHHDRPRSTSSNSGSHKSAFSHYKVSSQSSLVPPSPRGSYRSSQRVSTVYEDGPYRSSKRLRSQYPLHSSEPHVEYILVASFDIDRGPIMEHQFPGAISPDENMLAELMLPDQTHVRPQDWTMFFLHKDSGASEDEAAEREARRRQREARRRAREAGEAADCEAAESADDSGGDESDADDMESPPLMYVLNLVNTKQDSSVKRGAIVKAMAICTRHSFLHIYKPLLLLALEDYFKSPTPDTLELLYNALNAMDLSLMPRLSLLERHILQASDVKDMFVEKFEQMISQRLADEALAKAPDAPESPTRPEQKYSVPRDTHEFESKIVYNSIPIPVKIPTALSPETVGDFSLIKLVQVFGNLHLSQPQPFALHPHLTTSGAFTHPIIVLINAMLTQKRVIFLGHNRPSGEVAEAVLAACALASGGVLRGFTRHAFPYTDLTKIDELLKVPGFIAGVTNPAFSYHPEWWDLLCDLPSGRMKISSCIEAAPVTEGTTYFQQHGHSILTHKDLHHSDATGDGPFMDDVSRSITSRAGESIIRAKFRAYITKFTRIAAAFEETVYGASNLTVIPPTEVDNAEATATTPAPARPMSLKTSSKNLKGHGYVWPSDEAKTRELAASAARIEGWRNTRSYYAFISDLAAHSQDPVSPTSPVSMTKMLARAPTKPYVDLYHSLSKLRTLHLTPTEAGAIYLALEAYCTDYESILELLEMAPMSEAGLFFVALGLWHEDWRVREAVTSLLDRVRQHPAGRVFFNRLGGWATMGFNRRLQEKESRLRAQQHEAELGPLALDTDPRRS
;
A
#
# COMPACT_ATOMS: atom_id res chain seq x y z
N MET A 1 -64.98 4.46 -34.22
CA MET A 1 -65.03 2.99 -34.36
C MET A 1 -64.76 2.65 -35.80
N THR A 2 -64.13 1.50 -36.07
CA THR A 2 -63.95 0.86 -37.42
C THR A 2 -63.27 1.77 -38.47
N GLU A 3 -62.70 1.31 -39.59
CA GLU A 3 -62.30 0.01 -40.14
C GLU A 3 -61.03 0.29 -41.02
N THR A 4 -60.24 -0.65 -41.55
CA THR A 4 -60.60 -1.55 -42.66
C THR A 4 -59.61 -2.71 -42.87
N LEU A 5 -60.12 -3.73 -43.57
CA LEU A 5 -59.45 -4.89 -44.18
C LEU A 5 -58.63 -4.44 -45.45
N VAL A 6 -57.82 -5.22 -46.19
CA VAL A 6 -57.46 -6.66 -46.24
C VAL A 6 -56.20 -6.89 -47.11
N TYR A 7 -55.68 -8.14 -47.19
CA TYR A 7 -55.25 -8.87 -48.42
C TYR A 7 -53.89 -9.62 -48.38
N ARG A 8 -53.83 -10.75 -49.11
CA ARG A 8 -52.67 -11.64 -49.35
C ARG A 8 -52.97 -12.52 -50.57
N PRO A 9 -52.10 -12.61 -51.60
CA PRO A 9 -51.67 -13.95 -52.03
C PRO A 9 -50.26 -14.10 -52.68
N HIS A 10 -49.90 -15.37 -52.79
CA HIS A 10 -48.78 -16.15 -53.34
C HIS A 10 -48.24 -15.90 -54.81
N PRO A 11 -47.20 -16.65 -55.29
CA PRO A 11 -46.22 -16.19 -56.32
C PRO A 11 -46.06 -17.04 -57.61
N VAL A 12 -45.18 -16.57 -58.54
CA VAL A 12 -44.58 -17.24 -59.75
C VAL A 12 -43.16 -16.63 -59.97
N ASN A 13 -42.02 -17.19 -60.43
CA ASN A 13 -41.55 -18.32 -61.31
C ASN A 13 -41.48 -17.97 -62.83
N VAL A 14 -40.62 -18.48 -63.74
CA VAL A 14 -39.58 -19.56 -63.80
C VAL A 14 -38.44 -19.20 -64.82
N SER A 15 -37.16 -19.54 -64.60
CA SER A 15 -36.11 -19.93 -65.63
C SER A 15 -34.67 -19.94 -65.06
N GLY A 16 -33.69 -20.76 -65.50
CA GLY A 16 -33.65 -21.81 -66.55
C GLY A 16 -32.43 -22.79 -66.43
N HIS A 17 -32.25 -23.69 -67.42
CA HIS A 17 -31.31 -24.84 -67.47
C HIS A 17 -29.78 -24.49 -67.51
N HIS A 18 -28.74 -25.38 -67.47
CA HIS A 18 -28.49 -26.84 -67.72
C HIS A 18 -27.17 -27.27 -66.98
N ASP A 19 -26.73 -28.54 -66.78
CA ASP A 19 -27.42 -29.85 -66.65
C ASP A 19 -26.56 -30.93 -65.90
N ARG A 20 -25.78 -31.79 -66.62
CA ARG A 20 -25.22 -33.11 -66.18
C ARG A 20 -24.02 -33.56 -67.05
N PRO A 21 -23.33 -34.72 -66.82
CA PRO A 21 -23.63 -35.91 -65.97
C PRO A 21 -22.47 -36.27 -64.99
N ARG A 22 -22.28 -37.41 -64.27
CA ARG A 22 -22.97 -38.69 -63.87
C ARG A 22 -22.19 -39.22 -62.61
N SER A 23 -22.19 -40.43 -62.01
CA SER A 23 -22.85 -41.77 -62.03
C SER A 23 -22.26 -42.60 -60.85
N THR A 24 -22.82 -43.68 -60.25
CA THR A 24 -24.19 -44.08 -59.80
C THR A 24 -24.13 -45.48 -59.13
N SER A 25 -24.78 -45.68 -57.97
CA SER A 25 -25.04 -47.00 -57.30
C SER A 25 -23.82 -47.74 -56.68
N SER A 26 -23.94 -48.81 -55.86
CA SER A 26 -25.10 -49.64 -55.44
C SER A 26 -25.05 -50.12 -53.97
N ASN A 27 -25.59 -51.30 -53.62
CA ASN A 27 -26.15 -51.65 -52.29
C ASN A 27 -25.50 -52.89 -51.62
N SER A 28 -25.90 -53.22 -50.37
CA SER A 28 -25.51 -54.39 -49.52
C SER A 28 -24.10 -54.38 -48.88
N GLY A 29 -23.82 -55.09 -47.77
CA GLY A 29 -24.70 -55.79 -46.82
C GLY A 29 -24.02 -56.88 -45.94
N SER A 30 -24.52 -57.07 -44.71
CA SER A 30 -24.27 -58.19 -43.77
C SER A 30 -23.00 -58.22 -42.87
N HIS A 31 -23.26 -58.02 -41.57
CA HIS A 31 -22.70 -58.66 -40.36
C HIS A 31 -21.33 -59.37 -40.32
N LYS A 32 -20.57 -59.04 -39.27
CA LYS A 32 -20.20 -60.00 -38.20
C LYS A 32 -20.16 -59.29 -36.83
N SER A 33 -20.39 -60.02 -35.74
CA SER A 33 -20.72 -59.48 -34.42
C SER A 33 -19.86 -60.05 -33.29
N ALA A 34 -19.64 -59.26 -32.24
CA ALA A 34 -19.30 -59.72 -30.89
C ALA A 34 -19.75 -58.68 -29.84
N PHE A 35 -20.23 -59.16 -28.69
CA PHE A 35 -20.68 -58.34 -27.56
C PHE A 35 -19.51 -58.05 -26.59
N SER A 36 -19.50 -56.91 -25.90
CA SER A 36 -20.04 -56.83 -24.52
C SER A 36 -19.77 -55.48 -23.85
N HIS A 37 -20.73 -54.99 -23.06
CA HIS A 37 -20.42 -54.07 -21.95
C HIS A 37 -19.92 -54.88 -20.75
N TYR A 38 -18.96 -54.33 -20.00
CA TYR A 38 -18.75 -54.74 -18.60
C TYR A 38 -18.47 -53.53 -17.70
N LYS A 39 -19.17 -53.49 -16.56
CA LYS A 39 -18.87 -52.64 -15.41
C LYS A 39 -18.02 -53.45 -14.42
N VAL A 40 -16.93 -52.87 -13.91
CA VAL A 40 -16.28 -53.27 -12.65
C VAL A 40 -15.82 -51.93 -12.04
N SER A 41 -16.42 -51.39 -10.98
CA SER A 41 -16.63 -51.89 -9.61
C SER A 41 -15.34 -51.89 -8.78
N SER A 42 -15.46 -51.39 -7.55
CA SER A 42 -14.38 -51.35 -6.56
C SER A 42 -14.17 -52.71 -5.88
N GLN A 43 -12.92 -53.00 -5.46
CA GLN A 43 -12.59 -53.20 -4.04
C GLN A 43 -11.08 -53.38 -3.78
N SER A 44 -10.64 -52.75 -2.68
CA SER A 44 -9.68 -53.21 -1.65
C SER A 44 -8.29 -53.79 -2.00
N SER A 45 -7.32 -53.31 -1.21
CA SER A 45 -6.17 -54.04 -0.62
C SER A 45 -5.16 -54.76 -1.52
N LEU A 46 -3.91 -54.28 -1.48
CA LEU A 46 -2.81 -54.99 -0.78
C LEU A 46 -1.74 -53.98 -0.33
N VAL A 47 -1.18 -54.16 0.87
CA VAL A 47 -0.22 -53.22 1.50
C VAL A 47 1.08 -53.96 1.83
N PRO A 48 2.26 -53.47 1.41
CA PRO A 48 3.55 -53.96 1.92
C PRO A 48 3.84 -53.38 3.32
N PRO A 49 4.45 -54.13 4.25
CA PRO A 49 4.60 -53.71 5.64
C PRO A 49 5.70 -52.65 5.84
N SER A 50 5.38 -51.59 6.60
CA SER A 50 6.33 -50.53 6.96
C SER A 50 7.35 -50.97 8.02
N PRO A 51 8.64 -50.63 7.86
CA PRO A 51 9.55 -50.48 8.99
C PRO A 51 9.06 -49.38 9.94
N ARG A 52 9.35 -49.51 11.23
CA ARG A 52 8.91 -48.54 12.26
C ARG A 52 9.78 -47.28 12.27
N GLY A 53 9.12 -46.12 12.46
CA GLY A 53 9.63 -45.06 13.32
C GLY A 53 10.57 -44.00 12.71
N SER A 54 10.00 -43.03 11.99
CA SER A 54 10.51 -41.64 11.99
C SER A 54 9.46 -40.68 11.41
N TYR A 55 8.67 -40.03 12.26
CA TYR A 55 7.65 -39.07 11.83
C TYR A 55 8.25 -37.71 11.51
N ARG A 56 9.07 -37.61 10.46
CA ARG A 56 9.30 -36.30 9.84
C ARG A 56 7.97 -35.80 9.29
N SER A 57 7.56 -34.62 9.73
CA SER A 57 6.42 -33.91 9.19
C SER A 57 6.62 -33.62 7.70
N SER A 58 5.53 -33.39 6.98
CA SER A 58 5.58 -32.84 5.62
C SER A 58 5.98 -31.36 5.68
N GLN A 59 7.23 -31.11 6.07
CA GLN A 59 7.88 -29.81 5.91
C GLN A 59 7.81 -29.47 4.42
N ARG A 60 7.18 -28.34 4.07
CA ARG A 60 7.76 -27.55 2.98
C ARG A 60 9.19 -27.28 3.42
N VAL A 61 10.17 -27.62 2.59
CA VAL A 61 11.54 -27.17 2.83
C VAL A 61 11.48 -25.65 2.87
N SER A 62 11.85 -25.02 3.99
CA SER A 62 11.90 -23.57 4.05
C SER A 62 12.85 -23.12 2.95
N THR A 63 12.36 -22.27 2.04
CA THR A 63 13.10 -21.85 0.85
C THR A 63 14.12 -20.74 1.16
N VAL A 64 14.37 -20.53 2.46
CA VAL A 64 15.47 -19.76 3.04
C VAL A 64 16.38 -20.76 3.74
N TYR A 65 17.66 -20.79 3.41
CA TYR A 65 18.65 -21.61 4.11
C TYR A 65 18.67 -21.22 5.61
N GLU A 66 18.79 -22.20 6.51
CA GLU A 66 18.72 -21.92 7.96
C GLU A 66 19.83 -20.97 8.43
N ASP A 67 21.00 -21.01 7.78
CA ASP A 67 22.16 -20.13 7.96
C ASP A 67 22.18 -18.90 7.02
N GLY A 68 21.03 -18.49 6.48
CA GLY A 68 20.95 -17.35 5.56
C GLY A 68 21.34 -16.01 6.22
N PRO A 69 22.21 -15.18 5.60
CA PRO A 69 22.82 -14.00 6.26
C PRO A 69 21.84 -12.87 6.60
N TYR A 70 20.60 -12.95 6.13
CA TYR A 70 19.54 -11.98 6.38
C TYR A 70 18.50 -12.43 7.42
N ARG A 71 18.73 -13.56 8.13
CA ARG A 71 17.91 -13.91 9.31
C ARG A 71 18.26 -13.00 10.48
N SER A 72 17.33 -12.12 10.87
CA SER A 72 17.45 -11.31 12.08
C SER A 72 17.46 -12.20 13.33
N SER A 73 18.50 -12.09 14.15
CA SER A 73 18.58 -12.71 15.47
C SER A 73 17.66 -12.03 16.51
N LYS A 74 17.18 -10.81 16.22
CA LYS A 74 16.25 -10.09 17.10
C LYS A 74 14.88 -10.76 17.08
N ARG A 75 14.23 -10.82 18.24
CA ARG A 75 12.83 -11.26 18.40
C ARG A 75 11.92 -10.42 17.49
N LEU A 76 11.00 -11.05 16.78
CA LEU A 76 10.01 -10.33 15.98
C LEU A 76 8.91 -9.81 16.91
N ARG A 77 8.40 -8.62 16.62
CA ARG A 77 7.23 -8.07 17.31
C ARG A 77 5.97 -8.39 16.53
N SER A 78 4.93 -8.76 17.26
CA SER A 78 3.56 -8.83 16.72
C SER A 78 3.07 -7.43 16.33
N GLN A 79 2.25 -7.35 15.29
CA GLN A 79 1.47 -6.14 15.00
C GLN A 79 0.35 -5.94 16.03
N TYR A 80 -0.15 -7.01 16.66
CA TYR A 80 -1.22 -6.98 17.67
C TYR A 80 -0.93 -7.98 18.80
N PRO A 81 -0.12 -7.60 19.80
CA PRO A 81 0.25 -8.48 20.91
C PRO A 81 -0.94 -9.00 21.71
N LEU A 82 -0.87 -10.26 22.16
CA LEU A 82 -1.93 -10.97 22.91
C LEU A 82 -2.27 -10.31 24.28
N HIS A 83 -1.40 -9.43 24.76
CA HIS A 83 -1.54 -8.67 26.01
C HIS A 83 -1.50 -7.15 25.76
N SER A 84 -2.00 -6.69 24.61
CA SER A 84 -2.28 -5.28 24.36
C SER A 84 -3.21 -4.72 25.44
N SER A 85 -2.96 -3.48 25.89
CA SER A 85 -3.92 -2.73 26.71
C SER A 85 -5.07 -2.13 25.89
N GLU A 86 -4.97 -2.15 24.57
CA GLU A 86 -5.99 -1.63 23.65
C GLU A 86 -6.84 -2.78 23.09
N PRO A 87 -8.18 -2.72 23.20
CA PRO A 87 -9.07 -3.71 22.62
C PRO A 87 -9.15 -3.56 21.09
N HIS A 88 -9.55 -4.63 20.39
CA HIS A 88 -9.79 -4.59 18.94
C HIS A 88 -11.04 -3.80 18.57
N VAL A 89 -12.03 -3.76 19.48
CA VAL A 89 -13.29 -3.01 19.37
C VAL A 89 -13.52 -2.29 20.69
N GLU A 90 -13.65 -0.97 20.63
CA GLU A 90 -13.81 -0.11 21.83
C GLU A 90 -15.30 0.08 22.19
N TYR A 91 -16.18 0.18 21.19
CA TYR A 91 -17.61 0.39 21.42
C TYR A 91 -18.48 -0.38 20.42
N ILE A 92 -19.69 -0.72 20.87
CA ILE A 92 -20.79 -1.24 20.06
C ILE A 92 -22.02 -0.38 20.33
N LEU A 93 -22.67 0.04 19.25
CA LEU A 93 -23.80 0.97 19.26
C LEU A 93 -25.01 0.33 18.61
N VAL A 94 -26.21 0.61 19.12
CA VAL A 94 -27.48 0.20 18.52
C VAL A 94 -28.43 1.40 18.46
N ALA A 95 -28.90 1.72 17.27
CA ALA A 95 -29.91 2.77 17.04
C ALA A 95 -31.17 2.18 16.40
N SER A 96 -32.33 2.80 16.62
CA SER A 96 -33.57 2.46 15.94
C SER A 96 -34.37 3.70 15.56
N PHE A 97 -35.33 3.52 14.63
CA PHE A 97 -36.18 4.60 14.17
C PHE A 97 -37.51 4.63 14.93
N ASP A 98 -37.70 5.63 15.78
CA ASP A 98 -38.99 5.96 16.39
C ASP A 98 -39.82 6.83 15.43
N ILE A 99 -41.12 6.55 15.35
CA ILE A 99 -42.07 7.29 14.51
C ILE A 99 -42.35 8.68 15.08
N ASP A 100 -42.40 8.79 16.41
CA ASP A 100 -42.82 9.99 17.11
C ASP A 100 -41.59 10.85 17.54
N ARG A 101 -40.37 10.28 17.50
CA ARG A 101 -39.10 10.95 17.87
C ARG A 101 -38.00 10.98 16.80
N GLY A 102 -38.09 10.18 15.73
CA GLY A 102 -37.03 10.04 14.72
C GLY A 102 -35.94 9.03 15.12
N PRO A 103 -34.71 9.15 14.58
CA PRO A 103 -33.57 8.34 14.98
C PRO A 103 -33.29 8.46 16.49
N ILE A 104 -33.15 7.33 17.18
CA ILE A 104 -32.78 7.27 18.60
C ILE A 104 -31.70 6.21 18.84
N MET A 105 -30.81 6.48 19.79
CA MET A 105 -29.89 5.47 20.32
C MET A 105 -30.68 4.57 21.29
N GLU A 106 -30.63 3.26 21.11
CA GLU A 106 -31.25 2.28 22.02
C GLU A 106 -30.26 1.86 23.10
N HIS A 107 -29.07 1.40 22.70
CA HIS A 107 -28.05 0.84 23.59
C HIS A 107 -26.64 1.23 23.13
N GLN A 108 -25.74 1.45 24.10
CA GLN A 108 -24.30 1.62 23.89
C GLN A 108 -23.55 0.69 24.86
N PHE A 109 -22.49 0.02 24.39
CA PHE A 109 -21.66 -0.87 25.22
C PHE A 109 -20.17 -0.68 24.86
N PRO A 110 -19.23 -0.67 25.83
CA PRO A 110 -19.41 -0.85 27.28
C PRO A 110 -19.86 0.42 28.02
N GLY A 111 -19.91 1.57 27.34
CA GLY A 111 -20.39 2.85 27.87
C GLY A 111 -20.76 3.82 26.75
N ALA A 112 -21.27 5.00 27.11
CA ALA A 112 -21.63 6.03 26.14
C ALA A 112 -20.38 6.66 25.50
N ILE A 113 -20.40 6.88 24.18
CA ILE A 113 -19.24 7.34 23.41
C ILE A 113 -19.16 8.87 23.22
N SER A 114 -20.30 9.56 23.30
CA SER A 114 -20.45 11.00 23.03
C SER A 114 -21.66 11.56 23.79
N PRO A 115 -21.66 12.84 24.21
CA PRO A 115 -22.86 13.50 24.76
C PRO A 115 -23.96 13.76 23.72
N ASP A 116 -23.67 13.75 22.41
CA ASP A 116 -24.68 13.89 21.35
C ASP A 116 -25.07 12.52 20.77
N GLU A 117 -26.00 11.86 21.48
CA GLU A 117 -26.59 10.58 21.05
C GLU A 117 -27.48 10.73 19.80
N ASN A 118 -28.07 11.91 19.58
CA ASN A 118 -28.99 12.15 18.46
C ASN A 118 -28.22 12.21 17.13
N MET A 119 -27.17 13.03 17.06
CA MET A 119 -26.27 13.13 15.91
C MET A 119 -25.67 11.77 15.52
N LEU A 120 -25.35 10.93 16.52
CA LEU A 120 -24.83 9.58 16.30
C LEU A 120 -25.91 8.62 15.77
N ALA A 121 -27.17 8.75 16.24
CA ALA A 121 -28.29 7.98 15.73
C ALA A 121 -28.68 8.37 14.29
N GLU A 122 -28.58 9.65 13.91
CA GLU A 122 -28.76 10.12 12.52
C GLU A 122 -27.76 9.44 11.57
N LEU A 123 -26.46 9.51 11.86
CA LEU A 123 -25.40 8.88 11.03
C LEU A 123 -25.53 7.35 10.94
N MET A 124 -26.12 6.70 11.94
CA MET A 124 -26.44 5.27 11.92
C MET A 124 -27.70 4.92 11.13
N LEU A 125 -28.60 5.88 10.86
CA LEU A 125 -29.89 5.68 10.18
C LEU A 125 -30.05 6.62 8.98
N PRO A 126 -29.17 6.51 7.97
CA PRO A 126 -29.10 7.44 6.84
C PRO A 126 -30.36 7.52 5.98
N ASP A 127 -30.45 8.60 5.21
CA ASP A 127 -31.54 8.89 4.28
C ASP A 127 -31.86 7.70 3.35
N GLN A 128 -33.16 7.49 3.09
CA GLN A 128 -33.72 6.40 2.25
C GLN A 128 -33.55 4.94 2.75
N THR A 129 -32.93 4.67 3.90
CA THR A 129 -32.74 3.30 4.46
C THR A 129 -33.99 2.43 4.47
N HIS A 130 -35.14 3.00 4.83
CA HIS A 130 -36.44 2.30 4.89
C HIS A 130 -36.92 1.71 3.55
N VAL A 131 -36.33 2.11 2.42
CA VAL A 131 -36.64 1.59 1.07
C VAL A 131 -35.87 0.27 0.80
N ARG A 132 -34.84 -0.05 1.59
CA ARG A 132 -33.95 -1.19 1.40
C ARG A 132 -34.10 -2.19 2.57
N PRO A 133 -33.97 -3.51 2.32
CA PRO A 133 -33.99 -4.51 3.39
C PRO A 133 -32.73 -4.42 4.27
N GLN A 134 -31.60 -4.05 3.67
CA GLN A 134 -30.32 -3.83 4.35
C GLN A 134 -29.58 -2.68 3.65
N ASP A 135 -28.82 -1.90 4.41
CA ASP A 135 -27.81 -0.98 3.89
C ASP A 135 -26.60 -0.96 4.84
N TRP A 136 -25.44 -0.62 4.31
CA TRP A 136 -24.20 -0.49 5.06
C TRP A 136 -23.78 0.97 5.08
N THR A 137 -23.34 1.50 6.22
CA THR A 137 -22.59 2.75 6.26
C THR A 137 -21.27 2.59 6.97
N MET A 138 -20.39 3.54 6.70
CA MET A 138 -19.17 3.71 7.45
C MET A 138 -18.95 5.20 7.64
N PHE A 139 -18.61 5.61 8.85
CA PHE A 139 -18.28 6.99 9.18
C PHE A 139 -17.11 7.02 10.16
N PHE A 140 -16.46 8.17 10.26
CA PHE A 140 -15.34 8.38 11.17
C PHE A 140 -15.81 9.21 12.35
N LEU A 141 -15.46 8.78 13.55
CA LEU A 141 -15.59 9.59 14.75
C LEU A 141 -14.21 10.20 15.05
N HIS A 142 -14.08 11.47 14.73
CA HIS A 142 -13.05 12.33 15.30
C HIS A 142 -13.35 12.44 16.79
N LYS A 143 -12.60 11.73 17.63
CA LYS A 143 -12.61 12.02 19.07
C LYS A 143 -12.09 13.45 19.21
N ASP A 144 -12.92 14.34 19.77
CA ASP A 144 -12.57 15.74 19.89
C ASP A 144 -11.19 15.93 20.53
N SER A 145 -10.47 16.96 20.12
CA SER A 145 -9.17 17.30 20.72
C SER A 145 -9.27 17.67 22.20
N GLY A 146 -10.49 17.88 22.71
CA GLY A 146 -10.86 17.60 24.09
C GLY A 146 -10.81 16.11 24.42
N ALA A 147 -9.62 15.51 24.41
CA ALA A 147 -9.36 14.42 25.34
C ALA A 147 -9.68 14.93 26.76
N SER A 148 -10.23 14.08 27.63
CA SER A 148 -10.33 14.47 29.05
C SER A 148 -8.94 14.83 29.55
N GLU A 149 -8.87 15.84 30.44
CA GLU A 149 -7.60 16.19 31.08
C GLU A 149 -6.99 14.96 31.77
N ASP A 150 -7.84 14.04 32.25
CA ASP A 150 -7.49 12.72 32.76
C ASP A 150 -6.77 11.83 31.72
N GLU A 151 -7.27 11.69 30.48
CA GLU A 151 -6.61 10.86 29.45
C GLU A 151 -5.26 11.46 29.01
N ALA A 152 -5.19 12.77 28.89
CA ALA A 152 -3.94 13.47 28.57
C ALA A 152 -2.92 13.32 29.71
N ALA A 153 -3.37 13.54 30.95
CA ALA A 153 -2.55 13.37 32.15
C ALA A 153 -2.14 11.91 32.38
N GLU A 154 -2.98 10.92 32.05
CA GLU A 154 -2.61 9.51 32.17
C GLU A 154 -1.55 9.13 31.13
N ARG A 155 -1.68 9.59 29.88
CA ARG A 155 -0.63 9.42 28.85
C ARG A 155 0.68 10.09 29.28
N GLU A 156 0.63 11.29 29.82
CA GLU A 156 1.83 11.98 30.32
C GLU A 156 2.42 11.30 31.56
N ALA A 157 1.59 10.79 32.48
CA ALA A 157 2.03 10.03 33.65
C ALA A 157 2.67 8.69 33.24
N ARG A 158 2.06 7.94 32.31
CA ARG A 158 2.64 6.73 31.70
C ARG A 158 3.98 7.04 31.03
N ARG A 159 4.10 8.16 30.30
CA ARG A 159 5.37 8.62 29.72
C ARG A 159 6.42 8.92 30.80
N ARG A 160 6.07 9.74 31.81
CA ARG A 160 6.96 10.06 32.94
C ARG A 160 7.39 8.80 33.70
N GLN A 161 6.51 7.80 33.84
CA GLN A 161 6.80 6.51 34.46
C GLN A 161 7.74 5.63 33.60
N ARG A 162 7.55 5.60 32.27
CA ARG A 162 8.50 4.96 31.33
C ARG A 162 9.87 5.62 31.41
N GLU A 163 9.95 6.95 31.33
CA GLU A 163 11.20 7.72 31.46
C GLU A 163 11.89 7.47 32.81
N ALA A 164 11.14 7.43 33.92
CA ALA A 164 11.67 7.13 35.24
C ALA A 164 12.17 5.68 35.38
N ARG A 165 11.43 4.69 34.84
CA ARG A 165 11.84 3.28 34.82
C ARG A 165 13.11 3.07 33.98
N ARG A 166 13.26 3.82 32.88
CA ARG A 166 14.47 3.80 32.06
C ARG A 166 15.67 4.38 32.81
N ARG A 167 15.53 5.56 33.43
CA ARG A 167 16.57 6.16 34.29
C ARG A 167 16.96 5.26 35.46
N ALA A 168 16.03 4.47 36.00
CA ALA A 168 16.31 3.50 37.06
C ALA A 168 17.12 2.29 36.57
N ARG A 169 16.91 1.82 35.32
CA ARG A 169 17.78 0.83 34.66
C ARG A 169 19.17 1.42 34.38
N GLU A 170 19.23 2.59 33.74
CA GLU A 170 20.46 3.33 33.40
C GLU A 170 21.35 3.60 34.64
N ALA A 171 20.76 3.76 35.82
CA ALA A 171 21.48 3.94 37.09
C ALA A 171 21.90 2.64 37.79
N GLY A 172 21.29 1.49 37.44
CA GLY A 172 21.60 0.18 38.02
C GLY A 172 22.72 -0.57 37.30
N GLU A 173 22.85 -0.38 35.98
CA GLU A 173 23.83 -1.07 35.12
C GLU A 173 25.30 -0.65 35.35
N ALA A 174 25.56 0.25 36.31
CA ALA A 174 26.89 0.70 36.69
C ALA A 174 27.55 -0.12 37.83
N ALA A 175 26.87 -1.16 38.36
CA ALA A 175 27.24 -1.80 39.62
C ALA A 175 27.85 -3.22 39.51
N ASP A 176 27.36 -4.08 38.62
CA ASP A 176 27.73 -5.50 38.56
C ASP A 176 27.91 -6.01 37.11
N CYS A 177 28.76 -7.03 36.93
CA CYS A 177 28.98 -7.73 35.66
C CYS A 177 28.71 -9.24 35.81
N GLU A 178 28.48 -9.92 34.67
CA GLU A 178 28.40 -11.38 34.55
C GLU A 178 27.24 -12.11 35.26
N ALA A 179 25.98 -11.76 34.93
CA ALA A 179 24.85 -12.69 35.07
C ALA A 179 23.78 -12.48 33.97
N ALA A 180 23.55 -13.53 33.17
CA ALA A 180 22.43 -13.76 32.23
C ALA A 180 21.72 -12.51 31.64
N GLU A 181 22.02 -12.17 30.38
CA GLU A 181 21.30 -11.13 29.62
C GLU A 181 19.80 -11.42 29.51
N SER A 182 19.00 -10.77 30.37
CA SER A 182 17.54 -10.70 30.24
C SER A 182 17.19 -9.65 29.18
N ALA A 183 17.46 -10.00 27.92
CA ALA A 183 17.34 -9.14 26.74
C ALA A 183 15.87 -8.80 26.41
N ASP A 184 15.25 -7.95 27.22
CA ASP A 184 13.93 -7.38 26.97
C ASP A 184 13.84 -5.88 27.31
N ASP A 185 13.11 -5.18 26.45
CA ASP A 185 12.88 -3.73 26.44
C ASP A 185 14.14 -2.85 26.22
N SER A 186 14.84 -3.10 25.09
CA SER A 186 15.79 -2.14 24.49
C SER A 186 15.80 -2.29 22.95
N GLY A 187 14.84 -1.65 22.28
CA GLY A 187 14.75 -1.63 20.82
C GLY A 187 13.48 -0.97 20.29
N GLY A 188 13.62 0.26 19.79
CA GLY A 188 12.65 0.97 18.95
C GLY A 188 11.18 0.94 19.40
N ASP A 189 10.77 1.91 20.22
CA ASP A 189 9.36 2.33 20.34
C ASP A 189 9.10 3.61 19.49
N GLU A 190 9.97 3.83 18.48
CA GLU A 190 10.09 5.06 17.69
C GLU A 190 8.99 5.20 16.63
N SER A 191 8.38 4.09 16.19
CA SER A 191 7.24 4.08 15.26
C SER A 191 5.93 4.56 15.88
N ASP A 192 5.87 4.65 17.21
CA ASP A 192 4.68 4.96 17.98
C ASP A 192 4.80 6.38 18.59
N ALA A 193 5.88 7.09 18.25
CA ALA A 193 6.17 8.47 18.64
C ALA A 193 5.70 9.53 17.62
N ASP A 194 5.24 9.14 16.43
CA ASP A 194 4.80 10.07 15.37
C ASP A 194 3.28 10.36 15.36
N ASP A 195 2.47 9.66 16.16
CA ASP A 195 1.02 9.98 16.31
C ASP A 195 0.77 11.14 17.31
N MET A 196 1.79 11.98 17.52
CA MET A 196 1.89 13.00 18.57
C MET A 196 1.04 14.27 18.36
N GLU A 197 0.34 14.40 17.23
CA GLU A 197 -0.37 15.64 16.85
C GLU A 197 -1.91 15.51 16.73
N SER A 198 -2.50 14.32 16.87
CA SER A 198 -3.96 14.16 16.96
C SER A 198 -4.33 12.83 17.64
N PRO A 199 -5.49 12.71 18.33
CA PRO A 199 -5.98 11.41 18.78
C PRO A 199 -6.23 10.46 17.58
N PRO A 200 -6.09 9.14 17.76
CA PRO A 200 -6.33 8.16 16.69
C PRO A 200 -7.79 8.21 16.21
N LEU A 201 -7.98 8.11 14.90
CA LEU A 201 -9.32 8.07 14.29
C LEU A 201 -10.08 6.82 14.73
N MET A 202 -11.32 7.00 15.17
CA MET A 202 -12.22 5.87 15.44
C MET A 202 -13.04 5.57 14.18
N TYR A 203 -12.87 4.38 13.62
CA TYR A 203 -13.63 3.92 12.45
C TYR A 203 -14.91 3.23 12.91
N VAL A 204 -16.06 3.63 12.36
CA VAL A 204 -17.36 3.04 12.68
C VAL A 204 -17.91 2.31 11.46
N LEU A 205 -18.08 0.99 11.56
CA LEU A 205 -18.82 0.19 10.59
C LEU A 205 -20.25 -0.01 11.09
N ASN A 206 -21.24 0.42 10.31
CA ASN A 206 -22.65 0.34 10.64
C ASN A 206 -23.44 -0.53 9.65
N LEU A 207 -24.37 -1.33 10.17
CA LEU A 207 -25.31 -2.15 9.42
C LEU A 207 -26.74 -1.73 9.78
N VAL A 208 -27.52 -1.29 8.79
CA VAL A 208 -28.96 -1.04 8.91
C VAL A 208 -29.72 -2.24 8.35
N ASN A 209 -30.78 -2.67 9.04
CA ASN A 209 -31.65 -3.77 8.62
C ASN A 209 -33.12 -3.40 8.87
N THR A 210 -33.94 -3.50 7.82
CA THR A 210 -35.35 -3.12 7.77
C THR A 210 -36.20 -4.38 7.64
N LYS A 211 -36.88 -4.77 8.72
CA LYS A 211 -37.82 -5.89 8.70
C LYS A 211 -39.25 -5.38 8.55
N GLN A 212 -39.94 -5.80 7.50
CA GLN A 212 -41.37 -5.53 7.30
C GLN A 212 -42.17 -6.29 8.38
N ASP A 213 -43.00 -5.57 9.14
CA ASP A 213 -43.84 -6.10 10.21
C ASP A 213 -45.16 -5.34 10.25
N SER A 214 -46.24 -6.03 9.90
CA SER A 214 -47.61 -5.48 9.86
C SER A 214 -48.23 -5.22 11.22
N SER A 215 -47.59 -5.63 12.33
CA SER A 215 -48.05 -5.31 13.69
C SER A 215 -47.69 -3.89 14.14
N VAL A 216 -46.72 -3.25 13.48
CA VAL A 216 -46.19 -1.93 13.85
C VAL A 216 -46.82 -0.83 13.00
N LYS A 217 -47.09 0.35 13.61
CA LYS A 217 -47.77 1.52 12.98
C LYS A 217 -47.28 1.89 11.57
N ARG A 218 -45.99 1.65 11.23
CA ARG A 218 -45.35 2.02 9.94
C ARG A 218 -45.18 0.84 8.97
N GLY A 219 -45.61 -0.37 9.33
CA GLY A 219 -45.44 -1.59 8.53
C GLY A 219 -44.01 -2.16 8.49
N ALA A 220 -43.04 -1.53 9.17
CA ALA A 220 -41.66 -2.00 9.25
C ALA A 220 -40.97 -1.52 10.54
N ILE A 221 -40.00 -2.31 11.00
CA ILE A 221 -39.05 -2.01 12.07
C ILE A 221 -37.68 -1.80 11.43
N VAL A 222 -37.06 -0.65 11.68
CA VAL A 222 -35.69 -0.33 11.25
C VAL A 222 -34.79 -0.30 12.48
N LYS A 223 -33.73 -1.10 12.46
CA LYS A 223 -32.66 -1.07 13.46
C LYS A 223 -31.29 -1.03 12.80
N ALA A 224 -30.36 -0.35 13.43
CA ALA A 224 -28.97 -0.24 13.04
C ALA A 224 -28.06 -0.70 14.17
N MET A 225 -26.98 -1.42 13.82
CA MET A 225 -25.94 -1.84 14.77
C MET A 225 -24.57 -1.50 14.20
N ALA A 226 -23.72 -0.89 15.02
CA ALA A 226 -22.39 -0.45 14.61
C ALA A 226 -21.28 -0.93 15.56
N ILE A 227 -20.10 -1.14 14.99
CA ILE A 227 -18.84 -1.48 15.67
C ILE A 227 -17.86 -0.32 15.49
N CYS A 228 -17.29 0.16 16.60
CA CYS A 228 -16.28 1.21 16.64
C CYS A 228 -14.89 0.60 16.92
N THR A 229 -13.93 0.81 16.02
CA THR A 229 -12.61 0.15 16.03
C THR A 229 -11.51 1.06 15.49
N ARG A 230 -10.28 0.92 16.02
CA ARG A 230 -9.08 1.57 15.46
C ARG A 230 -8.50 0.80 14.26
N HIS A 231 -9.02 -0.40 13.98
CA HIS A 231 -8.52 -1.25 12.91
C HIS A 231 -9.08 -0.81 11.55
N SER A 232 -8.22 -0.39 10.64
CA SER A 232 -8.61 0.02 9.29
C SER A 232 -9.24 -1.11 8.47
N PHE A 233 -9.01 -2.39 8.84
CA PHE A 233 -9.61 -3.58 8.25
C PHE A 233 -11.01 -3.95 8.80
N LEU A 234 -11.75 -2.99 9.37
CA LEU A 234 -13.14 -3.08 9.83
C LEU A 234 -14.11 -3.95 8.99
N HIS A 235 -13.86 -4.10 7.68
CA HIS A 235 -14.65 -4.95 6.78
C HIS A 235 -14.76 -6.41 7.25
N ILE A 236 -13.81 -6.92 8.04
CA ILE A 236 -13.86 -8.29 8.58
C ILE A 236 -15.07 -8.55 9.47
N TYR A 237 -15.66 -7.50 10.06
CA TYR A 237 -16.76 -7.63 11.01
C TYR A 237 -18.15 -7.69 10.33
N LYS A 238 -18.24 -7.49 9.01
CA LYS A 238 -19.51 -7.56 8.25
C LYS A 238 -20.30 -8.88 8.53
N PRO A 239 -19.70 -10.09 8.56
CA PRO A 239 -20.44 -11.32 8.86
C PRO A 239 -20.94 -11.41 10.31
N LEU A 240 -20.20 -10.83 11.27
CA LEU A 240 -20.59 -10.85 12.68
C LEU A 240 -21.72 -9.85 12.98
N LEU A 241 -21.67 -8.65 12.38
CA LEU A 241 -22.75 -7.67 12.48
C LEU A 241 -24.08 -8.22 11.96
N LEU A 242 -24.07 -8.94 10.83
CA LEU A 242 -25.27 -9.59 10.29
C LEU A 242 -25.88 -10.58 11.29
N LEU A 243 -25.06 -11.47 11.85
CA LEU A 243 -25.51 -12.51 12.79
C LEU A 243 -25.99 -11.91 14.12
N ALA A 244 -25.23 -10.99 14.70
CA ALA A 244 -25.56 -10.37 15.98
C ALA A 244 -26.77 -9.44 15.90
N LEU A 245 -26.95 -8.70 14.81
CA LEU A 245 -28.17 -7.91 14.59
C LEU A 245 -29.39 -8.83 14.37
N GLU A 246 -29.23 -9.97 13.68
CA GLU A 246 -30.31 -10.96 13.59
C GLU A 246 -30.69 -11.57 14.94
N ASP A 247 -29.73 -11.83 15.82
CA ASP A 247 -29.99 -12.31 17.19
C ASP A 247 -30.60 -11.20 18.08
N TYR A 248 -30.14 -9.94 17.98
CA TYR A 248 -30.75 -8.79 18.65
C TYR A 248 -32.21 -8.55 18.22
N PHE A 249 -32.55 -8.84 16.97
CA PHE A 249 -33.95 -8.84 16.50
C PHE A 249 -34.82 -9.97 17.09
N LYS A 250 -34.24 -11.05 17.62
CA LYS A 250 -34.96 -12.15 18.30
C LYS A 250 -35.11 -11.85 19.79
N SER A 251 -34.07 -11.28 20.40
CA SER A 251 -34.00 -10.90 21.81
C SER A 251 -33.24 -9.57 21.96
N PRO A 252 -33.95 -8.44 22.06
CA PRO A 252 -33.31 -7.13 22.24
C PRO A 252 -32.84 -6.96 23.69
N THR A 253 -31.68 -7.55 24.01
CA THR A 253 -31.06 -7.51 25.34
C THR A 253 -29.60 -7.03 25.25
N PRO A 254 -29.09 -6.27 26.24
CA PRO A 254 -27.71 -5.76 26.23
C PRO A 254 -26.68 -6.90 26.27
N ASP A 255 -27.04 -8.05 26.85
CA ASP A 255 -26.26 -9.29 26.92
C ASP A 255 -25.74 -9.73 25.53
N THR A 256 -26.50 -9.47 24.45
CA THR A 256 -26.08 -9.78 23.07
C THR A 256 -24.94 -8.89 22.58
N LEU A 257 -24.85 -7.66 23.09
CA LEU A 257 -23.80 -6.69 22.78
C LEU A 257 -22.55 -6.99 23.61
N GLU A 258 -22.70 -7.37 24.87
CA GLU A 258 -21.60 -7.87 25.70
C GLU A 258 -20.97 -9.13 25.08
N LEU A 259 -21.80 -10.09 24.66
CA LEU A 259 -21.32 -11.31 24.00
C LEU A 259 -20.61 -10.99 22.68
N LEU A 260 -21.13 -10.05 21.89
CA LEU A 260 -20.46 -9.57 20.66
C LEU A 260 -19.11 -8.89 20.96
N TYR A 261 -19.07 -7.99 21.94
CA TYR A 261 -17.85 -7.29 22.36
C TYR A 261 -16.77 -8.26 22.85
N ASN A 262 -17.15 -9.20 23.72
CA ASN A 262 -16.24 -10.21 24.25
C ASN A 262 -15.76 -11.17 23.15
N ALA A 263 -16.62 -11.55 22.20
CA ALA A 263 -16.22 -12.37 21.04
C ALA A 263 -15.21 -11.64 20.15
N LEU A 264 -15.48 -10.37 19.79
CA LEU A 264 -14.61 -9.55 18.94
C LEU A 264 -13.23 -9.31 19.58
N ASN A 265 -13.19 -9.04 20.89
CA ASN A 265 -11.96 -8.80 21.62
C ASN A 265 -11.20 -10.08 22.02
N ALA A 266 -11.82 -11.25 21.95
CA ALA A 266 -11.16 -12.56 22.12
C ALA A 266 -10.43 -13.07 20.86
N MET A 267 -10.40 -12.29 19.78
CA MET A 267 -9.71 -12.63 18.53
C MET A 267 -8.17 -12.60 18.68
N ASP A 268 -7.52 -13.74 18.45
CA ASP A 268 -6.05 -13.83 18.47
C ASP A 268 -5.44 -13.37 17.15
N LEU A 269 -4.61 -12.32 17.22
CA LEU A 269 -3.83 -11.76 16.11
C LEU A 269 -2.30 -11.81 16.39
N SER A 270 -1.90 -12.46 17.49
CA SER A 270 -0.55 -12.34 18.06
C SER A 270 0.56 -12.88 17.15
N LEU A 271 0.24 -13.82 16.25
CA LEU A 271 1.19 -14.40 15.29
C LEU A 271 1.44 -13.52 14.05
N MET A 272 0.70 -12.42 13.86
CA MET A 272 0.92 -11.53 12.72
C MET A 272 2.14 -10.63 12.95
N PRO A 273 3.21 -10.71 12.12
CA PRO A 273 4.43 -9.93 12.31
C PRO A 273 4.22 -8.44 11.96
N ARG A 274 4.87 -7.54 12.72
CA ARG A 274 4.99 -6.12 12.37
C ARG A 274 5.95 -5.98 11.18
N LEU A 275 5.45 -5.47 10.05
CA LEU A 275 6.21 -5.28 8.80
C LEU A 275 6.69 -3.81 8.66
N SER A 276 7.86 -3.61 8.07
CA SER A 276 8.39 -2.25 7.79
C SER A 276 7.55 -1.52 6.73
N LEU A 277 7.78 -0.23 6.50
CA LEU A 277 7.06 0.51 5.45
C LEU A 277 7.38 -0.08 4.06
N LEU A 278 8.67 -0.29 3.78
CA LEU A 278 9.18 -0.87 2.53
C LEU A 278 8.61 -2.28 2.28
N GLU A 279 8.57 -3.12 3.33
CA GLU A 279 8.01 -4.47 3.25
C GLU A 279 6.51 -4.45 2.92
N ARG A 280 5.74 -3.57 3.56
CA ARG A 280 4.31 -3.40 3.26
C ARG A 280 4.12 -2.91 1.83
N HIS A 281 4.95 -2.00 1.35
CA HIS A 281 4.88 -1.49 -0.02
C HIS A 281 5.21 -2.56 -1.07
N ILE A 282 6.25 -3.36 -0.83
CA ILE A 282 6.66 -4.48 -1.70
C ILE A 282 5.59 -5.60 -1.70
N LEU A 283 4.99 -5.91 -0.54
CA LEU A 283 3.92 -6.90 -0.45
C LEU A 283 2.65 -6.42 -1.19
N GLN A 284 2.24 -5.16 -1.00
CA GLN A 284 1.10 -4.56 -1.73
C GLN A 284 1.31 -4.47 -3.26
N ALA A 285 2.55 -4.33 -3.72
CA ALA A 285 2.90 -4.27 -5.15
C ALA A 285 3.16 -5.66 -5.77
N SER A 286 2.87 -6.74 -5.03
CA SER A 286 3.14 -8.13 -5.39
C SER A 286 1.85 -8.95 -5.44
N ASP A 287 1.87 -10.01 -6.26
CA ASP A 287 0.85 -11.07 -6.25
C ASP A 287 1.45 -12.41 -5.72
N VAL A 288 2.68 -12.37 -5.16
CA VAL A 288 3.49 -13.54 -4.79
C VAL A 288 3.23 -13.94 -3.35
N LYS A 289 2.47 -15.02 -3.18
CA LYS A 289 1.84 -15.48 -1.93
C LYS A 289 2.79 -15.92 -0.81
N ASP A 290 4.06 -16.15 -1.12
CA ASP A 290 5.12 -16.58 -0.18
C ASP A 290 6.19 -15.50 0.08
N MET A 291 5.90 -14.25 -0.27
CA MET A 291 6.71 -13.08 0.07
C MET A 291 6.70 -12.85 1.60
N PHE A 292 7.87 -12.71 2.23
CA PHE A 292 8.05 -12.58 3.69
C PHE A 292 7.52 -13.74 4.56
N VAL A 293 7.36 -14.94 3.98
CA VAL A 293 6.85 -16.13 4.68
C VAL A 293 7.72 -16.54 5.88
N GLU A 294 9.03 -16.29 5.81
CA GLU A 294 9.99 -16.59 6.87
C GLU A 294 9.74 -15.81 8.17
N LYS A 295 9.08 -14.64 8.11
CA LYS A 295 8.65 -13.91 9.31
C LYS A 295 7.53 -14.62 10.05
N PHE A 296 6.61 -15.27 9.34
CA PHE A 296 5.56 -16.09 9.95
C PHE A 296 6.14 -17.40 10.52
N GLU A 297 7.12 -18.01 9.84
CA GLU A 297 7.89 -19.13 10.40
C GLU A 297 8.58 -18.72 11.71
N GLN A 298 9.27 -17.58 11.73
CA GLN A 298 9.97 -17.06 12.92
C GLN A 298 9.02 -16.68 14.07
N MET A 299 7.86 -16.06 13.80
CA MET A 299 6.82 -15.78 14.81
C MET A 299 6.29 -17.07 15.45
N ILE A 300 6.02 -18.11 14.65
CA ILE A 300 5.55 -19.41 15.15
C ILE A 300 6.64 -20.10 15.98
N SER A 301 7.90 -20.08 15.53
CA SER A 301 9.02 -20.62 16.31
C SER A 301 9.22 -19.91 17.64
N GLN A 302 9.08 -18.58 17.67
CA GLN A 302 9.16 -17.80 18.91
C GLN A 302 8.01 -18.14 19.86
N ARG A 303 6.76 -18.23 19.35
CA ARG A 303 5.60 -18.63 20.16
C ARG A 303 5.77 -20.01 20.79
N LEU A 304 6.26 -20.99 20.03
CA LEU A 304 6.52 -22.34 20.54
C LEU A 304 7.63 -22.37 21.60
N ALA A 305 8.65 -21.52 21.49
CA ALA A 305 9.69 -21.36 22.50
C ALA A 305 9.15 -20.70 23.78
N ASP A 306 8.33 -19.64 23.63
CA ASP A 306 7.66 -18.97 24.75
C ASP A 306 6.73 -19.93 25.52
N GLU A 307 5.95 -20.76 24.82
CA GLU A 307 5.07 -21.74 25.45
C GLU A 307 5.84 -22.91 26.07
N ALA A 308 6.98 -23.31 25.49
CA ALA A 308 7.87 -24.29 26.12
C ALA A 308 8.52 -23.75 27.40
N LEU A 309 8.86 -22.46 27.45
CA LEU A 309 9.41 -21.79 28.64
C LEU A 309 8.32 -21.57 29.72
N ALA A 310 7.08 -21.29 29.31
CA ALA A 310 5.94 -21.14 30.22
C ALA A 310 5.43 -22.48 30.79
N LYS A 311 5.70 -23.62 30.13
CA LYS A 311 5.51 -24.98 30.68
C LYS A 311 6.59 -25.29 31.72
N ALA A 312 6.50 -24.66 32.90
CA ALA A 312 7.37 -24.95 34.04
C ALA A 312 7.28 -26.44 34.48
N PRO A 313 8.39 -27.07 34.90
CA PRO A 313 8.47 -28.53 35.07
C PRO A 313 7.68 -29.12 36.25
N ASP A 314 7.25 -28.29 37.21
CA ASP A 314 6.59 -28.75 38.45
C ASP A 314 5.04 -28.76 38.38
N ALA A 315 4.43 -28.43 37.24
CA ALA A 315 2.98 -28.48 37.07
C ALA A 315 2.53 -29.85 36.52
N PRO A 316 1.66 -30.61 37.23
CA PRO A 316 1.18 -31.90 36.72
C PRO A 316 0.31 -31.72 35.47
N GLU A 317 0.58 -32.51 34.43
CA GLU A 317 -0.09 -32.42 33.14
C GLU A 317 -1.63 -32.57 33.28
N SER A 318 -2.35 -31.47 33.09
CA SER A 318 -3.81 -31.47 32.99
C SER A 318 -4.22 -31.86 31.55
N PRO A 319 -4.80 -33.05 31.32
CA PRO A 319 -4.84 -33.69 30.00
C PRO A 319 -5.94 -33.17 29.07
N THR A 320 -6.30 -31.88 29.17
CA THR A 320 -7.52 -31.30 28.58
C THR A 320 -7.32 -30.04 27.74
N ARG A 321 -6.11 -29.48 27.64
CA ARG A 321 -5.81 -28.40 26.68
C ARG A 321 -5.20 -29.01 25.40
N PRO A 322 -5.92 -29.03 24.26
CA PRO A 322 -5.32 -29.49 23.00
C PRO A 322 -4.25 -28.50 22.57
N GLU A 323 -3.07 -29.00 22.18
CA GLU A 323 -1.97 -28.14 21.75
C GLU A 323 -2.38 -27.34 20.50
N GLN A 324 -2.18 -26.02 20.55
CA GLN A 324 -2.54 -25.13 19.44
C GLN A 324 -1.61 -25.39 18.26
N LYS A 325 -2.09 -26.13 17.27
CA LYS A 325 -1.31 -26.47 16.09
C LYS A 325 -1.19 -25.27 15.14
N TYR A 326 -0.20 -24.44 15.40
CA TYR A 326 0.19 -23.35 14.51
C TYR A 326 0.62 -23.87 13.14
N SER A 327 0.29 -23.11 12.10
CA SER A 327 0.64 -23.42 10.71
C SER A 327 0.97 -22.15 9.95
N VAL A 328 2.07 -22.18 9.20
CA VAL A 328 2.48 -21.09 8.31
C VAL A 328 1.34 -20.76 7.33
N PRO A 329 0.97 -19.47 7.14
CA PRO A 329 -0.06 -19.08 6.18
C PRO A 329 0.23 -19.59 4.76
N ARG A 330 -0.84 -19.86 4.00
CA ARG A 330 -0.74 -20.22 2.57
C ARG A 330 -0.52 -19.01 1.67
N ASP A 331 -0.83 -17.84 2.18
CA ASP A 331 -0.75 -16.55 1.54
C ASP A 331 -0.33 -15.54 2.61
N THR A 332 0.71 -14.75 2.37
CA THR A 332 1.23 -13.80 3.37
C THR A 332 0.54 -12.44 3.33
N HIS A 333 -0.29 -12.17 2.33
CA HIS A 333 -1.10 -10.95 2.24
C HIS A 333 -2.30 -10.96 3.20
N GLU A 334 -2.79 -12.14 3.60
CA GLU A 334 -3.98 -12.34 4.43
C GLU A 334 -3.65 -13.23 5.65
N PHE A 335 -3.75 -12.70 6.86
CA PHE A 335 -3.67 -13.49 8.08
C PHE A 335 -5.03 -14.14 8.38
N GLU A 336 -5.08 -15.48 8.44
CA GLU A 336 -6.30 -16.24 8.76
C GLU A 336 -6.45 -16.39 10.29
N SER A 337 -7.42 -15.69 10.89
CA SER A 337 -7.81 -15.85 12.30
C SER A 337 -9.26 -16.34 12.41
N LYS A 338 -9.77 -16.50 13.64
CA LYS A 338 -11.12 -17.01 13.94
C LYS A 338 -11.73 -16.27 15.11
N ILE A 339 -12.98 -15.85 14.95
CA ILE A 339 -13.79 -15.25 16.02
C ILE A 339 -14.89 -16.23 16.40
N VAL A 340 -15.09 -16.49 17.69
CA VAL A 340 -16.11 -17.45 18.17
C VAL A 340 -17.30 -16.68 18.72
N TYR A 341 -18.42 -16.71 18.00
CA TYR A 341 -19.68 -16.07 18.40
C TYR A 341 -20.78 -17.13 18.54
N ASN A 342 -21.51 -17.16 19.66
CA ASN A 342 -22.53 -18.19 19.96
C ASN A 342 -22.04 -19.65 19.73
N SER A 343 -20.79 -19.93 20.11
CA SER A 343 -20.06 -21.20 19.89
C SER A 343 -19.77 -21.55 18.42
N ILE A 344 -20.06 -20.66 17.46
CA ILE A 344 -19.76 -20.82 16.04
C ILE A 344 -18.41 -20.15 15.73
N PRO A 345 -17.38 -20.91 15.28
CA PRO A 345 -16.09 -20.33 14.89
C PRO A 345 -16.17 -19.75 13.47
N ILE A 346 -16.27 -18.44 13.36
CA ILE A 346 -16.28 -17.69 12.10
C ILE A 346 -14.83 -17.41 11.69
N PRO A 347 -14.34 -17.93 10.54
CA PRO A 347 -13.01 -17.58 10.04
C PRO A 347 -13.00 -16.15 9.49
N VAL A 348 -11.99 -15.38 9.85
CA VAL A 348 -11.75 -14.02 9.35
C VAL A 348 -10.38 -13.92 8.70
N LYS A 349 -10.25 -13.01 7.73
CA LYS A 349 -9.01 -12.75 6.99
C LYS A 349 -8.63 -11.29 7.13
N ILE A 350 -7.40 -11.03 7.57
CA ILE A 350 -6.92 -9.69 7.90
C ILE A 350 -5.76 -9.32 6.98
N PRO A 351 -5.84 -8.24 6.19
CA PRO A 351 -4.74 -7.82 5.34
C PRO A 351 -3.51 -7.43 6.16
N THR A 352 -2.36 -8.06 5.86
CA THR A 352 -1.13 -7.93 6.66
C THR A 352 -0.33 -6.66 6.34
N ALA A 353 -0.42 -6.19 5.09
CA ALA A 353 0.18 -4.95 4.62
C ALA A 353 -0.90 -3.91 4.30
N LEU A 354 -1.26 -3.11 5.31
CA LEU A 354 -2.12 -1.94 5.17
C LEU A 354 -1.28 -0.65 5.20
N SER A 355 -1.63 0.30 4.33
CA SER A 355 -1.16 1.69 4.42
C SER A 355 -2.12 2.50 5.29
N PRO A 356 -1.67 3.59 5.96
CA PRO A 356 -2.53 4.37 6.85
C PRO A 356 -3.82 4.91 6.20
N GLU A 357 -3.75 5.28 4.92
CA GLU A 357 -4.89 5.79 4.16
C GLU A 357 -5.78 4.69 3.53
N THR A 358 -5.45 3.40 3.72
CA THR A 358 -6.31 2.27 3.28
C THR A 358 -7.21 1.83 4.43
N VAL A 359 -8.45 2.34 4.42
CA VAL A 359 -9.50 2.02 5.41
C VAL A 359 -10.69 1.38 4.70
N GLY A 360 -11.24 0.31 5.28
CA GLY A 360 -12.35 -0.46 4.71
C GLY A 360 -11.91 -1.53 3.70
N ASP A 361 -12.84 -1.92 2.82
CA ASP A 361 -12.58 -2.71 1.61
C ASP A 361 -13.22 -1.93 0.45
N PHE A 362 -12.46 -1.71 -0.63
CA PHE A 362 -12.83 -0.86 -1.76
C PHE A 362 -11.93 -1.16 -2.96
N SER A 363 -12.43 -0.91 -4.18
CA SER A 363 -11.66 -1.09 -5.41
C SER A 363 -11.39 0.24 -6.13
N LEU A 364 -10.10 0.53 -6.36
CA LEU A 364 -9.68 1.60 -7.25
C LEU A 364 -10.08 1.32 -8.70
N ILE A 365 -10.12 0.06 -9.12
CA ILE A 365 -10.59 -0.33 -10.46
C ILE A 365 -12.06 0.08 -10.64
N LYS A 366 -12.93 -0.15 -9.65
CA LYS A 366 -14.33 0.31 -9.66
C LYS A 366 -14.41 1.83 -9.80
N LEU A 367 -13.66 2.58 -8.98
CA LEU A 367 -13.65 4.05 -9.01
C LEU A 367 -13.18 4.61 -10.38
N VAL A 368 -12.07 4.08 -10.90
CA VAL A 368 -11.51 4.48 -12.20
C VAL A 368 -12.47 4.15 -13.35
N GLN A 369 -13.15 3.00 -13.31
CA GLN A 369 -14.15 2.63 -14.32
C GLN A 369 -15.39 3.53 -14.28
N VAL A 370 -15.90 3.88 -13.09
CA VAL A 370 -17.10 4.73 -12.94
C VAL A 370 -16.93 6.10 -13.59
N PHE A 371 -15.79 6.77 -13.37
CA PHE A 371 -15.56 8.12 -13.91
C PHE A 371 -14.79 8.14 -15.25
N GLY A 372 -13.94 7.14 -15.52
CA GLY A 372 -13.14 7.08 -16.75
C GLY A 372 -13.93 6.62 -17.99
N ASN A 373 -14.74 5.56 -17.87
CA ASN A 373 -15.41 4.95 -19.03
C ASN A 373 -16.31 5.93 -19.78
N LEU A 374 -17.01 6.81 -19.06
CA LEU A 374 -17.93 7.78 -19.67
C LEU A 374 -17.21 9.01 -20.22
N HIS A 375 -16.01 9.34 -19.72
CA HIS A 375 -15.14 10.37 -20.32
C HIS A 375 -14.53 9.88 -21.63
N LEU A 376 -14.06 8.63 -21.68
CA LEU A 376 -13.49 8.02 -22.89
C LEU A 376 -14.53 7.86 -24.02
N SER A 377 -15.78 7.53 -23.68
CA SER A 377 -16.86 7.32 -24.67
C SER A 377 -17.62 8.60 -25.03
N GLN A 378 -17.70 9.57 -24.12
CA GLN A 378 -18.37 10.86 -24.31
C GLN A 378 -17.63 11.96 -23.53
N PRO A 379 -16.50 12.49 -24.04
CA PRO A 379 -15.72 13.51 -23.33
C PRO A 379 -16.53 14.80 -23.19
N GLN A 380 -16.53 15.37 -21.98
CA GLN A 380 -17.14 16.67 -21.68
C GLN A 380 -16.05 17.63 -21.19
N PRO A 381 -16.06 18.90 -21.62
CA PRO A 381 -15.08 19.88 -21.17
C PRO A 381 -15.37 20.33 -19.73
N PHE A 382 -14.35 20.26 -18.89
CA PHE A 382 -14.34 20.85 -17.55
C PHE A 382 -14.21 22.38 -17.61
N ALA A 383 -14.73 23.06 -16.58
CA ALA A 383 -14.37 24.46 -16.34
C ALA A 383 -12.86 24.56 -16.03
N LEU A 384 -12.16 25.48 -16.69
CA LEU A 384 -10.71 25.61 -16.54
C LEU A 384 -10.35 26.18 -15.16
N HIS A 385 -9.54 25.44 -14.40
CA HIS A 385 -9.00 25.89 -13.12
C HIS A 385 -7.53 25.47 -13.01
N PRO A 386 -6.58 26.39 -12.73
CA PRO A 386 -5.14 26.10 -12.81
C PRO A 386 -4.65 24.93 -11.94
N HIS A 387 -5.26 24.70 -10.78
CA HIS A 387 -4.89 23.53 -9.94
C HIS A 387 -5.42 22.22 -10.50
N LEU A 388 -6.58 22.21 -11.17
CA LEU A 388 -7.39 21.01 -11.43
C LEU A 388 -7.23 20.46 -12.85
N THR A 389 -7.25 21.34 -13.85
CA THR A 389 -7.29 20.98 -15.27
C THR A 389 -5.90 21.12 -15.91
N THR A 390 -4.93 20.32 -15.45
CA THR A 390 -3.52 20.37 -15.87
C THR A 390 -3.34 20.14 -17.37
N SER A 391 -3.99 19.13 -17.93
CA SER A 391 -4.04 18.85 -19.38
C SER A 391 -5.16 19.63 -20.10
N GLY A 392 -5.60 20.77 -19.56
CA GLY A 392 -6.69 21.58 -20.10
C GLY A 392 -8.09 20.99 -19.93
N ALA A 393 -9.06 21.49 -20.70
CA ALA A 393 -10.49 21.21 -20.48
C ALA A 393 -10.88 19.72 -20.55
N PHE A 394 -10.08 18.87 -21.18
CA PHE A 394 -10.35 17.43 -21.31
C PHE A 394 -9.48 16.55 -20.38
N THR A 395 -8.81 17.14 -19.39
CA THR A 395 -8.08 16.43 -18.32
C THR A 395 -8.91 15.26 -17.79
N HIS A 396 -8.30 14.09 -17.64
CA HIS A 396 -9.01 12.89 -17.24
C HIS A 396 -9.64 13.04 -15.83
N PRO A 397 -10.91 12.63 -15.58
CA PRO A 397 -11.60 12.89 -14.32
C PRO A 397 -10.84 12.41 -13.06
N ILE A 398 -10.16 11.26 -13.13
CA ILE A 398 -9.35 10.76 -12.01
C ILE A 398 -8.14 11.65 -11.70
N ILE A 399 -7.58 12.35 -12.69
CA ILE A 399 -6.51 13.33 -12.50
C ILE A 399 -7.07 14.62 -11.89
N VAL A 400 -8.26 15.07 -12.33
CA VAL A 400 -8.99 16.18 -11.71
C VAL A 400 -9.28 15.89 -10.23
N LEU A 401 -9.66 14.64 -9.89
CA LEU A 401 -9.87 14.20 -8.51
C LEU A 401 -8.58 14.21 -7.67
N ILE A 402 -7.47 13.63 -8.18
CA ILE A 402 -6.17 13.69 -7.50
C ILE A 402 -5.76 15.15 -7.27
N ASN A 403 -5.83 15.99 -8.29
CA ASN A 403 -5.47 17.40 -8.22
C ASN A 403 -6.34 18.17 -7.19
N ALA A 404 -7.63 17.86 -7.08
CA ALA A 404 -8.52 18.46 -6.08
C ALA A 404 -8.12 18.06 -4.65
N MET A 405 -7.81 16.79 -4.43
CA MET A 405 -7.39 16.28 -3.11
C MET A 405 -6.00 16.78 -2.71
N LEU A 406 -5.04 16.79 -3.65
CA LEU A 406 -3.70 17.34 -3.44
C LEU A 406 -3.72 18.84 -3.11
N THR A 407 -4.68 19.61 -3.65
CA THR A 407 -4.80 21.05 -3.39
C THR A 407 -5.88 21.40 -2.36
N GLN A 408 -6.26 20.43 -1.51
CA GLN A 408 -7.26 20.53 -0.44
C GLN A 408 -8.56 21.27 -0.82
N LYS A 409 -9.06 21.02 -2.03
CA LYS A 409 -10.38 21.48 -2.45
C LYS A 409 -11.48 20.59 -1.84
N ARG A 410 -12.69 21.15 -1.69
CA ARG A 410 -13.85 20.47 -1.10
C ARG A 410 -14.47 19.51 -2.13
N VAL A 411 -14.33 18.21 -1.89
CA VAL A 411 -14.79 17.15 -2.81
C VAL A 411 -16.02 16.47 -2.22
N ILE A 412 -17.10 16.36 -3.00
CA ILE A 412 -18.32 15.65 -2.62
C ILE A 412 -18.62 14.50 -3.59
N PHE A 413 -18.84 13.31 -3.06
CA PHE A 413 -19.34 12.14 -3.79
C PHE A 413 -20.85 12.02 -3.59
N LEU A 414 -21.63 12.23 -4.65
CA LEU A 414 -23.09 12.16 -4.63
C LEU A 414 -23.56 10.78 -5.11
N GLY A 415 -24.23 10.05 -4.22
CA GLY A 415 -24.79 8.72 -4.46
C GLY A 415 -26.31 8.69 -4.47
N HIS A 416 -26.99 9.61 -5.16
CA HIS A 416 -28.45 9.66 -5.14
C HIS A 416 -29.10 8.33 -5.59
N ASN A 417 -29.99 7.80 -4.76
CA ASN A 417 -30.63 6.47 -4.87
C ASN A 417 -29.67 5.25 -4.85
N ARG A 418 -28.36 5.43 -4.62
CA ARG A 418 -27.40 4.32 -4.36
C ARG A 418 -27.39 3.92 -2.88
N PRO A 419 -26.97 2.69 -2.54
CA PRO A 419 -26.66 2.31 -1.15
C PRO A 419 -25.60 3.23 -0.56
N SER A 420 -25.77 3.66 0.67
CA SER A 420 -24.84 4.62 1.30
C SER A 420 -23.41 4.05 1.40
N GLY A 421 -23.28 2.73 1.52
CA GLY A 421 -22.00 2.02 1.53
C GLY A 421 -21.22 2.12 0.22
N GLU A 422 -21.90 2.19 -0.93
CA GLU A 422 -21.23 2.40 -2.23
C GLU A 422 -20.64 3.82 -2.34
N VAL A 423 -21.22 4.79 -1.63
CA VAL A 423 -20.69 6.16 -1.53
C VAL A 423 -19.47 6.20 -0.62
N ALA A 424 -19.53 5.54 0.54
CA ALA A 424 -18.40 5.42 1.45
C ALA A 424 -17.21 4.68 0.81
N GLU A 425 -17.45 3.57 0.12
CA GLU A 425 -16.43 2.85 -0.68
C GLU A 425 -15.74 3.77 -1.70
N ALA A 426 -16.48 4.67 -2.36
CA ALA A 426 -15.92 5.62 -3.33
C ALA A 426 -15.05 6.71 -2.67
N VAL A 427 -15.46 7.24 -1.51
CA VAL A 427 -14.66 8.21 -0.73
C VAL A 427 -13.35 7.60 -0.27
N LEU A 428 -13.37 6.36 0.23
CA LEU A 428 -12.18 5.64 0.70
C LEU A 428 -11.23 5.30 -0.45
N ALA A 429 -11.79 4.86 -1.58
CA ALA A 429 -11.04 4.66 -2.81
C ALA A 429 -10.35 5.96 -3.28
N ALA A 430 -11.02 7.11 -3.18
CA ALA A 430 -10.41 8.40 -3.52
C ALA A 430 -9.23 8.76 -2.58
N CYS A 431 -9.38 8.54 -1.26
CA CYS A 431 -8.33 8.79 -0.27
C CYS A 431 -7.06 7.97 -0.56
N ALA A 432 -7.22 6.65 -0.78
CA ALA A 432 -6.09 5.78 -1.07
C ALA A 432 -5.47 6.04 -2.47
N LEU A 433 -6.27 6.48 -3.44
CA LEU A 433 -5.83 6.81 -4.80
C LEU A 433 -4.97 8.09 -4.82
N ALA A 434 -5.40 9.15 -4.15
CA ALA A 434 -4.62 10.38 -4.00
C ALA A 434 -3.39 10.20 -3.09
N SER A 435 -3.47 9.30 -2.10
CA SER A 435 -2.34 8.91 -1.26
C SER A 435 -1.23 8.17 -2.04
N GLY A 436 -1.60 7.22 -2.90
CA GLY A 436 -0.66 6.23 -3.47
C GLY A 436 -0.01 5.30 -2.42
N GLY A 437 -0.39 5.42 -1.14
CA GLY A 437 0.35 4.88 0.01
C GLY A 437 1.60 5.69 0.40
N VAL A 438 1.86 6.83 -0.26
CA VAL A 438 3.03 7.69 -0.02
C VAL A 438 2.64 8.91 0.81
N LEU A 439 1.59 9.61 0.41
CA LEU A 439 1.08 10.80 1.09
C LEU A 439 0.04 10.43 2.15
N ARG A 440 0.05 11.14 3.28
CA ARG A 440 -0.84 10.90 4.43
C ARG A 440 -1.75 12.07 4.76
N GLY A 441 -2.76 11.82 5.59
CA GLY A 441 -3.64 12.81 6.20
C GLY A 441 -4.99 13.00 5.51
N PHE A 442 -5.29 12.25 4.44
CA PHE A 442 -6.57 12.33 3.71
C PHE A 442 -7.72 11.82 4.56
N THR A 443 -7.56 10.64 5.15
CA THR A 443 -8.50 10.03 6.12
C THR A 443 -8.91 10.97 7.25
N ARG A 444 -7.99 11.77 7.81
CA ARG A 444 -8.29 12.76 8.88
C ARG A 444 -9.26 13.88 8.45
N HIS A 445 -9.47 14.11 7.15
CA HIS A 445 -10.47 15.05 6.62
C HIS A 445 -11.45 14.42 5.61
N ALA A 446 -11.59 13.09 5.66
CA ALA A 446 -12.61 12.36 4.93
C ALA A 446 -13.83 12.10 5.83
N PHE A 447 -15.01 12.22 5.24
CA PHE A 447 -16.30 11.93 5.84
C PHE A 447 -17.00 10.90 4.92
N PRO A 448 -16.72 9.60 5.08
CA PRO A 448 -17.16 8.59 4.10
C PRO A 448 -18.68 8.53 3.93
N TYR A 449 -19.42 8.94 4.96
CA TYR A 449 -20.82 9.32 4.88
C TYR A 449 -21.09 10.55 5.76
N THR A 450 -21.94 11.47 5.30
CA THR A 450 -22.47 12.60 6.09
C THR A 450 -23.83 13.08 5.56
N ASP A 451 -24.66 13.59 6.47
CA ASP A 451 -25.98 14.17 6.18
C ASP A 451 -25.96 15.70 6.16
N LEU A 452 -27.10 16.31 5.81
CA LEU A 452 -27.28 17.77 5.76
C LEU A 452 -27.14 18.46 7.14
N THR A 453 -27.44 17.77 8.24
CA THR A 453 -27.37 18.33 9.60
C THR A 453 -25.95 18.75 10.01
N LYS A 454 -24.92 18.16 9.40
CA LYS A 454 -23.50 18.48 9.65
C LYS A 454 -22.89 19.52 8.71
N ILE A 455 -23.66 20.15 7.82
CA ILE A 455 -23.07 20.99 6.77
C ILE A 455 -22.33 22.23 7.31
N ASP A 456 -22.83 22.84 8.38
CA ASP A 456 -22.18 23.95 9.08
C ASP A 456 -20.92 23.54 9.86
N GLU A 457 -20.70 22.24 10.08
CA GLU A 457 -19.46 21.70 10.62
C GLU A 457 -18.47 21.40 9.49
N LEU A 458 -18.96 20.76 8.44
CA LEU A 458 -18.20 20.40 7.25
C LEU A 458 -17.59 21.64 6.57
N LEU A 459 -18.32 22.75 6.50
CA LEU A 459 -17.84 24.02 5.95
C LEU A 459 -16.83 24.77 6.83
N LYS A 460 -16.63 24.38 8.10
CA LYS A 460 -15.50 24.87 8.93
C LYS A 460 -14.17 24.20 8.56
N VAL A 461 -14.21 23.07 7.85
CA VAL A 461 -13.01 22.36 7.39
C VAL A 461 -12.57 22.98 6.06
N PRO A 462 -11.34 23.51 5.94
CA PRO A 462 -10.91 24.25 4.74
C PRO A 462 -10.87 23.40 3.46
N GLY A 463 -10.68 22.09 3.62
CA GLY A 463 -10.80 21.09 2.56
C GLY A 463 -11.22 19.76 3.16
N PHE A 464 -12.22 19.12 2.55
CA PHE A 464 -12.81 17.87 3.01
C PHE A 464 -13.16 16.94 1.84
N ILE A 465 -13.28 15.64 2.09
CA ILE A 465 -13.75 14.64 1.12
C ILE A 465 -14.99 13.95 1.70
N ALA A 466 -16.19 14.28 1.21
CA ALA A 466 -17.46 13.84 1.82
C ALA A 466 -18.30 12.93 0.91
N GLY A 467 -18.97 11.93 1.48
CA GLY A 467 -19.95 11.08 0.80
C GLY A 467 -21.38 11.43 1.21
N VAL A 468 -22.27 11.69 0.23
CA VAL A 468 -23.66 12.12 0.47
C VAL A 468 -24.64 11.41 -0.46
N THR A 469 -25.84 11.10 0.01
CA THR A 469 -26.95 10.53 -0.80
C THR A 469 -28.01 11.56 -1.19
N ASN A 470 -28.10 12.65 -0.44
CA ASN A 470 -29.13 13.67 -0.60
C ASN A 470 -28.83 14.56 -1.84
N PRO A 471 -29.78 14.73 -2.78
CA PRO A 471 -29.54 15.47 -4.02
C PRO A 471 -29.40 16.98 -3.82
N ALA A 472 -29.75 17.53 -2.65
CA ALA A 472 -29.63 18.97 -2.34
C ALA A 472 -28.24 19.53 -2.64
N PHE A 473 -27.18 18.78 -2.31
CA PHE A 473 -25.78 19.16 -2.58
C PHE A 473 -25.52 19.48 -4.07
N SER A 474 -26.27 18.88 -5.01
CA SER A 474 -26.08 19.15 -6.45
C SER A 474 -26.57 20.53 -6.91
N TYR A 475 -27.42 21.19 -6.12
CA TYR A 475 -28.01 22.51 -6.42
C TYR A 475 -27.28 23.68 -5.75
N HIS A 476 -26.39 23.38 -4.79
CA HIS A 476 -25.65 24.36 -3.98
C HIS A 476 -24.13 24.30 -4.30
N PRO A 477 -23.68 24.91 -5.40
CA PRO A 477 -22.27 24.95 -5.79
C PRO A 477 -21.37 25.73 -4.80
N GLU A 478 -21.95 26.48 -3.88
CA GLU A 478 -21.23 27.15 -2.80
C GLU A 478 -20.65 26.18 -1.76
N TRP A 479 -21.19 24.97 -1.64
CA TRP A 479 -20.78 23.99 -0.61
C TRP A 479 -19.56 23.14 -1.00
N TRP A 480 -19.19 23.09 -2.29
CA TRP A 480 -18.14 22.22 -2.81
C TRP A 480 -17.38 22.86 -3.98
N ASP A 481 -16.19 22.33 -4.26
CA ASP A 481 -15.34 22.76 -5.37
C ASP A 481 -15.34 21.72 -6.50
N LEU A 482 -15.45 20.42 -6.16
CA LEU A 482 -15.60 19.30 -7.09
C LEU A 482 -16.73 18.36 -6.64
N LEU A 483 -17.75 18.17 -7.50
CA LEU A 483 -18.84 17.22 -7.31
C LEU A 483 -18.63 15.98 -8.18
N CYS A 484 -18.67 14.80 -7.57
CA CYS A 484 -18.46 13.48 -8.17
C CYS A 484 -19.78 12.69 -8.12
N ASP A 485 -20.53 12.69 -9.22
CA ASP A 485 -21.85 12.05 -9.34
C ASP A 485 -21.70 10.57 -9.71
N LEU A 486 -21.91 9.69 -8.72
CA LEU A 486 -21.76 8.24 -8.86
C LEU A 486 -22.87 7.60 -9.73
N PRO A 487 -24.16 7.99 -9.63
CA PRO A 487 -25.19 7.57 -10.58
C PRO A 487 -24.86 7.87 -12.05
N SER A 488 -24.34 9.07 -12.38
CA SER A 488 -24.08 9.45 -13.78
C SER A 488 -22.65 9.19 -14.26
N GLY A 489 -21.69 8.90 -13.38
CA GLY A 489 -20.28 8.72 -13.74
C GLY A 489 -19.61 10.02 -14.22
N ARG A 490 -20.11 11.19 -13.80
CA ARG A 490 -19.62 12.51 -14.18
C ARG A 490 -19.03 13.26 -12.99
N MET A 491 -18.02 14.07 -13.27
CA MET A 491 -17.51 15.07 -12.33
C MET A 491 -17.87 16.47 -12.83
N LYS A 492 -18.10 17.40 -11.90
CA LYS A 492 -18.38 18.82 -12.17
C LYS A 492 -17.52 19.68 -11.26
N ILE A 493 -16.82 20.66 -11.83
CA ILE A 493 -16.13 21.70 -11.06
C ILE A 493 -17.15 22.81 -10.77
N SER A 494 -17.11 23.37 -9.55
CA SER A 494 -18.05 24.40 -9.12
C SER A 494 -17.86 25.71 -9.88
N SER A 495 -18.96 26.41 -10.18
CA SER A 495 -18.93 27.80 -10.66
C SER A 495 -18.47 28.80 -9.60
N CYS A 496 -18.44 28.39 -8.34
CA CYS A 496 -18.07 29.19 -7.17
C CYS A 496 -16.70 28.79 -6.61
N ILE A 497 -15.92 27.98 -7.34
CA ILE A 497 -14.57 27.59 -6.93
C ILE A 497 -13.65 28.82 -6.82
N GLU A 498 -12.96 28.95 -5.69
CA GLU A 498 -11.98 30.02 -5.50
C GLU A 498 -10.82 29.84 -6.49
N ALA A 499 -10.55 30.90 -7.26
CA ALA A 499 -9.48 30.96 -8.25
C ALA A 499 -8.10 30.74 -7.61
N ALA A 500 -7.21 30.06 -8.34
CA ALA A 500 -5.82 29.87 -7.92
C ALA A 500 -5.13 31.22 -7.63
N PRO A 501 -4.51 31.42 -6.46
CA PRO A 501 -3.74 32.60 -6.16
C PRO A 501 -2.50 32.67 -7.08
N VAL A 502 -2.05 33.89 -7.38
CA VAL A 502 -0.81 34.11 -8.14
C VAL A 502 0.37 33.94 -7.19
N THR A 503 1.09 32.82 -7.32
CA THR A 503 2.24 32.48 -6.48
C THR A 503 3.58 32.72 -7.19
N GLU A 504 4.67 32.76 -6.43
CA GLU A 504 6.03 33.05 -6.93
C GLU A 504 6.49 32.04 -7.98
N GLY A 505 6.14 30.75 -7.85
CA GLY A 505 6.43 29.77 -8.89
C GLY A 505 5.63 30.00 -10.18
N THR A 506 4.37 30.43 -10.09
CA THR A 506 3.59 30.79 -11.29
C THR A 506 4.12 32.04 -11.99
N THR A 507 4.59 33.05 -11.24
CA THR A 507 5.18 34.25 -11.84
C THR A 507 6.59 33.99 -12.37
N TYR A 508 7.38 33.13 -11.73
CA TYR A 508 8.71 32.71 -12.21
C TYR A 508 8.64 32.16 -13.65
N PHE A 509 7.77 31.17 -13.92
CA PHE A 509 7.67 30.59 -15.26
C PHE A 509 7.04 31.56 -16.28
N GLN A 510 6.09 32.41 -15.86
CA GLN A 510 5.55 33.48 -16.71
C GLN A 510 6.62 34.50 -17.15
N GLN A 511 7.51 34.91 -16.23
CA GLN A 511 8.56 35.90 -16.52
C GLN A 511 9.68 35.34 -17.40
N HIS A 512 10.07 34.07 -17.21
CA HIS A 512 11.14 33.42 -17.98
C HIS A 512 10.72 32.98 -19.41
N GLY A 513 9.61 33.49 -19.94
CA GLY A 513 9.12 33.14 -21.28
C GLY A 513 8.47 31.76 -21.39
N HIS A 514 8.57 30.92 -20.35
CA HIS A 514 7.79 29.69 -20.17
C HIS A 514 6.34 30.00 -19.76
N SER A 515 5.75 31.00 -20.42
CA SER A 515 4.38 31.45 -20.15
C SER A 515 3.40 30.31 -20.31
N ILE A 516 2.39 30.28 -19.42
CA ILE A 516 1.30 29.32 -19.44
C ILE A 516 0.74 29.27 -20.87
N LEU A 517 0.77 28.07 -21.47
CA LEU A 517 0.50 27.84 -22.89
C LEU A 517 -0.74 28.64 -23.34
N THR A 518 -0.52 29.62 -24.21
CA THR A 518 -1.64 30.42 -24.72
C THR A 518 -2.67 29.48 -25.35
N HIS A 519 -3.97 29.73 -25.11
CA HIS A 519 -5.06 28.76 -25.27
C HIS A 519 -5.19 28.02 -26.62
N LYS A 520 -4.41 28.36 -27.65
CA LYS A 520 -4.31 27.62 -28.91
C LYS A 520 -3.45 26.35 -28.82
N ASP A 521 -2.33 26.37 -28.10
CA ASP A 521 -1.34 25.28 -28.12
C ASP A 521 -1.67 24.13 -27.15
N LEU A 522 -2.64 24.35 -26.26
CA LEU A 522 -3.15 23.40 -25.27
C LEU A 522 -3.77 22.12 -25.88
N HIS A 523 -3.93 22.05 -27.20
CA HIS A 523 -4.58 20.96 -27.89
C HIS A 523 -3.68 19.75 -28.22
N HIS A 524 -2.35 19.86 -28.21
CA HIS A 524 -1.47 18.85 -28.82
C HIS A 524 -0.18 18.47 -28.05
N SER A 525 0.04 18.93 -26.82
CA SER A 525 1.08 18.34 -25.95
C SER A 525 0.66 18.27 -24.48
N ASP A 526 0.52 17.05 -23.97
CA ASP A 526 0.24 16.77 -22.56
C ASP A 526 1.55 16.89 -21.75
N ALA A 527 1.89 18.11 -21.32
CA ALA A 527 3.18 18.44 -20.73
C ALA A 527 3.45 17.79 -19.36
N THR A 528 2.43 17.30 -18.68
CA THR A 528 2.51 16.60 -17.38
C THR A 528 2.58 15.07 -17.51
N GLY A 529 2.24 14.52 -18.69
CA GLY A 529 2.15 13.08 -18.94
C GLY A 529 0.98 12.38 -18.23
N ASP A 530 -0.01 13.15 -17.76
CA ASP A 530 -1.17 12.65 -17.03
C ASP A 530 -2.05 11.74 -17.93
N GLY A 531 -2.13 12.04 -19.24
CA GLY A 531 -2.88 11.29 -20.25
C GLY A 531 -2.29 9.91 -20.56
N PRO A 532 -1.02 9.81 -21.02
CA PRO A 532 -0.35 8.54 -21.25
C PRO A 532 -0.32 7.61 -20.02
N PHE A 533 -0.29 8.18 -18.82
CA PHE A 533 -0.46 7.44 -17.56
C PHE A 533 -1.87 6.85 -17.44
N MET A 534 -2.93 7.65 -17.61
CA MET A 534 -4.31 7.15 -17.52
C MET A 534 -4.67 6.15 -18.62
N ASP A 535 -4.10 6.29 -19.82
CA ASP A 535 -4.18 5.27 -20.87
C ASP A 535 -3.53 3.95 -20.41
N ASP A 536 -2.41 4.00 -19.69
CA ASP A 536 -1.70 2.82 -19.21
C ASP A 536 -2.40 2.13 -18.02
N VAL A 537 -3.06 2.90 -17.16
CA VAL A 537 -4.01 2.38 -16.16
C VAL A 537 -5.18 1.69 -16.86
N SER A 538 -5.78 2.34 -17.87
CA SER A 538 -6.92 1.82 -18.63
C SER A 538 -6.57 0.54 -19.41
N ARG A 539 -5.38 0.47 -20.00
CA ARG A 539 -4.84 -0.75 -20.62
C ARG A 539 -4.71 -1.90 -19.62
N SER A 540 -4.15 -1.64 -18.43
CA SER A 540 -4.00 -2.68 -17.40
C SER A 540 -5.33 -3.15 -16.81
N ILE A 541 -6.31 -2.26 -16.65
CA ILE A 541 -7.69 -2.64 -16.27
C ILE A 541 -8.30 -3.54 -17.36
N THR A 542 -8.13 -3.17 -18.63
CA THR A 542 -8.62 -3.96 -19.77
C THR A 542 -7.93 -5.33 -19.86
N SER A 543 -6.64 -5.41 -19.55
CA SER A 543 -5.88 -6.66 -19.49
C SER A 543 -6.13 -7.48 -18.21
N ARG A 544 -7.09 -7.08 -17.36
CA ARG A 544 -7.43 -7.73 -16.08
C ARG A 544 -6.26 -7.83 -15.09
N ALA A 545 -5.43 -6.78 -15.01
CA ALA A 545 -4.43 -6.65 -13.96
C ALA A 545 -5.08 -6.60 -12.57
N GLY A 546 -4.36 -7.08 -11.54
CA GLY A 546 -4.81 -7.04 -10.17
C GLY A 546 -4.91 -5.62 -9.59
N GLU A 547 -5.76 -5.46 -8.58
CA GLU A 547 -5.90 -4.23 -7.78
C GLU A 547 -4.56 -3.80 -7.15
N SER A 548 -3.70 -4.77 -6.79
CA SER A 548 -2.28 -4.64 -6.41
C SER A 548 -1.47 -3.83 -7.42
N ILE A 549 -1.49 -4.23 -8.70
CA ILE A 549 -0.76 -3.61 -9.80
C ILE A 549 -1.29 -2.19 -10.07
N ILE A 550 -2.60 -1.98 -9.97
CA ILE A 550 -3.20 -0.64 -10.15
C ILE A 550 -2.79 0.31 -9.01
N ARG A 551 -2.77 -0.17 -7.75
CA ARG A 551 -2.24 0.58 -6.60
C ARG A 551 -0.76 0.90 -6.76
N ALA A 552 0.06 -0.03 -7.28
CA ALA A 552 1.46 0.22 -7.60
C ALA A 552 1.65 1.31 -8.67
N LYS A 553 0.77 1.39 -9.69
CA LYS A 553 0.80 2.48 -10.68
C LYS A 553 0.45 3.84 -10.08
N PHE A 554 -0.59 3.93 -9.24
CA PHE A 554 -0.92 5.18 -8.56
C PHE A 554 0.18 5.60 -7.57
N ARG A 555 0.84 4.64 -6.88
CA ARG A 555 2.06 4.89 -6.10
C ARG A 555 3.15 5.52 -6.95
N ALA A 556 3.51 4.91 -8.08
CA ALA A 556 4.55 5.42 -8.96
C ALA A 556 4.24 6.83 -9.49
N TYR A 557 2.97 7.13 -9.79
CA TYR A 557 2.52 8.46 -10.17
C TYR A 557 2.67 9.50 -9.03
N ILE A 558 2.27 9.16 -7.80
CA ILE A 558 2.44 10.07 -6.65
C ILE A 558 3.93 10.24 -6.28
N THR A 559 4.75 9.18 -6.34
CA THR A 559 6.22 9.28 -6.18
C THR A 559 6.86 10.13 -7.28
N LYS A 560 6.41 10.04 -8.54
CA LYS A 560 6.81 10.96 -9.61
C LYS A 560 6.46 12.40 -9.21
N PHE A 561 5.21 12.65 -8.78
CA PHE A 561 4.74 13.98 -8.40
C PHE A 561 5.58 14.61 -7.27
N THR A 562 5.85 13.90 -6.18
CA THR A 562 6.66 14.45 -5.07
C THR A 562 8.11 14.73 -5.47
N ARG A 563 8.71 13.89 -6.32
CA ARG A 563 10.07 14.12 -6.86
C ARG A 563 10.14 15.28 -7.87
N ILE A 564 9.05 15.56 -8.59
CA ILE A 564 8.94 16.75 -9.45
C ILE A 564 8.68 18.01 -8.62
N ALA A 565 7.89 17.92 -7.55
CA ALA A 565 7.68 19.02 -6.61
C ALA A 565 8.98 19.44 -5.91
N ALA A 566 9.85 18.49 -5.53
CA ALA A 566 11.17 18.79 -4.98
C ALA A 566 12.04 19.60 -5.96
N ALA A 567 12.11 19.14 -7.22
CA ALA A 567 12.86 19.83 -8.27
C ALA A 567 12.25 21.18 -8.67
N PHE A 568 10.93 21.37 -8.51
CA PHE A 568 10.26 22.66 -8.65
C PHE A 568 10.71 23.63 -7.57
N GLU A 569 10.72 23.19 -6.31
CA GLU A 569 11.19 24.01 -5.19
C GLU A 569 12.65 24.41 -5.34
N GLU A 570 13.54 23.48 -5.69
CA GLU A 570 14.94 23.79 -5.99
C GLU A 570 15.12 24.76 -7.17
N THR A 571 14.20 24.77 -8.14
CA THR A 571 14.26 25.67 -9.32
C THR A 571 13.71 27.07 -9.02
N VAL A 572 12.67 27.19 -8.19
CA VAL A 572 11.97 28.45 -7.88
C VAL A 572 12.50 29.13 -6.61
N TYR A 573 12.76 28.34 -5.57
CA TYR A 573 13.15 28.79 -4.22
C TYR A 573 14.62 28.52 -3.88
N GLY A 574 15.35 27.78 -4.73
CA GLY A 574 16.76 27.44 -4.56
C GLY A 574 17.05 26.28 -3.59
N ALA A 575 16.04 25.81 -2.86
CA ALA A 575 16.11 24.65 -1.96
C ALA A 575 14.72 24.00 -1.84
N SER A 576 14.69 22.73 -1.42
CA SER A 576 13.47 21.97 -1.14
C SER A 576 13.56 21.29 0.22
N ASN A 577 12.41 21.17 0.91
CA ASN A 577 12.29 20.35 2.13
C ASN A 577 11.97 18.87 1.81
N LEU A 578 11.82 18.52 0.52
CA LEU A 578 11.46 17.19 0.05
C LEU A 578 12.67 16.34 -0.37
N THR A 579 13.88 16.91 -0.39
CA THR A 579 15.13 16.25 -0.77
C THR A 579 16.07 16.13 0.42
N VAL A 580 16.07 14.95 1.06
CA VAL A 580 17.03 14.58 2.12
C VAL A 580 18.40 14.34 1.49
N ILE A 581 19.20 15.41 1.42
CA ILE A 581 20.61 15.39 0.97
C ILE A 581 21.51 15.52 2.20
N PRO A 582 22.42 14.57 2.48
CA PRO A 582 23.38 14.69 3.57
C PRO A 582 24.27 15.93 3.43
N PRO A 583 24.51 16.72 4.50
CA PRO A 583 25.31 17.95 4.44
C PRO A 583 26.70 17.78 3.80
N THR A 584 27.28 16.59 3.95
CA THR A 584 28.59 16.21 3.38
C THR A 584 28.64 16.26 1.85
N GLU A 585 27.52 16.20 1.13
CA GLU A 585 27.48 16.38 -0.33
C GLU A 585 27.37 17.87 -0.71
N VAL A 586 26.76 18.69 0.16
CA VAL A 586 26.52 20.13 -0.06
C VAL A 586 27.83 20.92 0.01
N ASP A 587 28.65 20.69 1.05
CA ASP A 587 29.99 21.31 1.17
C ASP A 587 30.92 20.97 -0.01
N ASN A 588 30.73 19.80 -0.62
CA ASN A 588 31.48 19.36 -1.80
C ASN A 588 30.95 19.97 -3.13
N ALA A 589 29.87 20.75 -3.10
CA ALA A 589 29.36 21.45 -4.29
C ALA A 589 30.10 22.77 -4.56
N GLU A 590 30.48 23.52 -3.52
CA GLU A 590 31.09 24.86 -3.64
C GLU A 590 32.61 24.85 -3.86
N ALA A 591 33.27 23.69 -3.73
CA ALA A 591 34.71 23.51 -3.94
C ALA A 591 35.11 23.71 -5.42
N THR A 592 35.33 24.97 -5.81
CA THR A 592 35.55 25.41 -7.19
C THR A 592 36.76 24.76 -7.88
N ALA A 593 36.59 24.43 -9.17
CA ALA A 593 37.53 23.60 -9.91
C ALA A 593 38.80 24.34 -10.35
N THR A 594 39.95 24.02 -9.73
CA THR A 594 41.27 24.57 -10.09
C THR A 594 42.39 23.52 -10.20
N THR A 595 42.18 22.44 -10.97
CA THR A 595 43.28 21.71 -11.67
C THR A 595 42.75 20.66 -12.67
N PRO A 596 43.27 20.59 -13.91
CA PRO A 596 42.98 19.50 -14.84
C PRO A 596 43.96 18.32 -14.66
N ALA A 597 43.66 17.39 -13.76
CA ALA A 597 44.40 16.14 -13.63
C ALA A 597 43.95 15.13 -14.71
N PRO A 598 44.88 14.34 -15.32
CA PRO A 598 44.53 13.40 -16.39
C PRO A 598 43.66 12.24 -15.87
N ALA A 599 42.68 11.83 -16.67
CA ALA A 599 41.72 10.79 -16.32
C ALA A 599 42.38 9.43 -16.10
N ARG A 600 42.31 8.90 -14.88
CA ARG A 600 42.63 7.50 -14.55
C ARG A 600 41.37 6.64 -14.63
N PRO A 601 41.44 5.38 -15.09
CA PRO A 601 40.26 4.53 -15.23
C PRO A 601 39.69 4.06 -13.88
N MET A 602 38.48 4.54 -13.57
CA MET A 602 37.52 4.01 -12.59
C MET A 602 38.11 3.74 -11.19
N SER A 603 38.12 4.77 -10.34
CA SER A 603 38.26 4.67 -8.88
C SER A 603 36.97 5.15 -8.20
N LEU A 604 36.69 4.73 -6.95
CA LEU A 604 35.53 5.23 -6.20
C LEU A 604 35.47 6.78 -6.19
N LYS A 605 36.62 7.43 -6.01
CA LYS A 605 36.75 8.91 -6.00
C LYS A 605 36.45 9.58 -7.34
N THR A 606 36.44 8.84 -8.46
CA THR A 606 35.94 9.35 -9.75
C THR A 606 34.46 9.06 -9.95
N SER A 607 33.91 7.98 -9.37
CA SER A 607 32.48 7.68 -9.45
C SER A 607 31.62 8.77 -8.80
N SER A 608 32.01 9.29 -7.63
CA SER A 608 31.28 10.39 -6.95
C SER A 608 31.11 11.64 -7.83
N LYS A 609 31.98 11.87 -8.82
CA LYS A 609 31.87 13.03 -9.73
C LYS A 609 30.87 12.79 -10.87
N ASN A 610 30.64 11.54 -11.24
CA ASN A 610 29.63 11.11 -12.23
C ASN A 610 28.28 10.80 -11.58
N LEU A 611 28.26 10.52 -10.27
CA LEU A 611 27.04 10.27 -9.49
C LEU A 611 26.25 11.55 -9.17
N LYS A 612 26.77 12.75 -9.50
CA LYS A 612 26.10 14.03 -9.23
C LYS A 612 24.67 14.06 -9.81
N GLY A 613 23.74 14.52 -8.98
CA GLY A 613 22.31 14.66 -9.28
C GLY A 613 21.45 13.74 -8.42
N HIS A 614 20.31 14.28 -8.00
CA HIS A 614 19.28 13.65 -7.17
C HIS A 614 17.89 13.98 -7.75
N GLY A 615 16.83 13.38 -7.22
CA GLY A 615 15.45 13.68 -7.65
C GLY A 615 15.08 13.08 -9.02
N TYR A 616 14.06 13.65 -9.68
CA TYR A 616 13.51 13.10 -10.92
C TYR A 616 14.45 13.29 -12.14
N VAL A 617 14.35 12.40 -13.13
CA VAL A 617 15.20 12.39 -14.33
C VAL A 617 14.38 12.62 -15.59
N TRP A 618 14.63 13.75 -16.25
CA TRP A 618 14.03 14.09 -17.55
C TRP A 618 14.92 13.66 -18.73
N PRO A 619 14.33 13.35 -19.90
CA PRO A 619 15.10 13.13 -21.14
C PRO A 619 15.86 14.37 -21.64
N SER A 620 15.40 15.58 -21.28
CA SER A 620 16.05 16.86 -21.61
C SER A 620 15.61 17.99 -20.67
N ASP A 621 16.40 19.06 -20.58
CA ASP A 621 16.05 20.25 -19.78
C ASP A 621 14.84 21.01 -20.35
N GLU A 622 14.57 20.91 -21.65
CA GLU A 622 13.32 21.39 -22.26
C GLU A 622 12.10 20.60 -21.75
N ALA A 623 12.23 19.29 -21.54
CA ALA A 623 11.16 18.50 -20.93
C ALA A 623 10.98 18.85 -19.45
N LYS A 624 12.09 19.05 -18.72
CA LYS A 624 12.09 19.52 -17.32
C LYS A 624 11.34 20.85 -17.18
N THR A 625 11.79 21.89 -17.88
CA THR A 625 11.18 23.23 -17.80
C THR A 625 9.71 23.24 -18.20
N ARG A 626 9.33 22.48 -19.23
CA ARG A 626 7.93 22.35 -19.69
C ARG A 626 7.03 21.64 -18.69
N GLU A 627 7.48 20.53 -18.10
CA GLU A 627 6.71 19.77 -17.10
C GLU A 627 6.60 20.51 -15.76
N LEU A 628 7.66 21.23 -15.34
CA LEU A 628 7.64 22.10 -14.17
C LEU A 628 6.68 23.27 -14.35
N ALA A 629 6.74 23.98 -15.49
CA ALA A 629 5.82 25.09 -15.78
C ALA A 629 4.35 24.62 -15.82
N ALA A 630 4.06 23.48 -16.44
CA ALA A 630 2.71 22.89 -16.47
C ALA A 630 2.25 22.37 -15.09
N SER A 631 3.18 21.95 -14.23
CA SER A 631 2.87 21.47 -12.87
C SER A 631 2.82 22.57 -11.81
N ALA A 632 3.28 23.80 -12.12
CA ALA A 632 3.50 24.86 -11.13
C ALA A 632 2.29 25.10 -10.22
N ALA A 633 1.11 25.31 -10.80
CA ALA A 633 -0.10 25.61 -10.05
C ALA A 633 -0.60 24.44 -9.16
N ARG A 634 -0.43 23.17 -9.59
CA ARG A 634 -0.77 22.01 -8.74
C ARG A 634 0.24 21.79 -7.61
N ILE A 635 1.52 22.10 -7.84
CA ILE A 635 2.57 21.97 -6.82
C ILE A 635 2.38 23.07 -5.75
N GLU A 636 2.21 24.32 -6.16
CA GLU A 636 2.01 25.46 -5.25
C GLU A 636 0.74 25.32 -4.40
N GLY A 637 -0.34 24.80 -5.00
CA GLY A 637 -1.56 24.43 -4.29
C GLY A 637 -1.38 23.27 -3.31
N TRP A 638 -0.38 22.39 -3.49
CA TRP A 638 -0.09 21.26 -2.59
C TRP A 638 0.86 21.65 -1.44
N ARG A 639 1.85 22.51 -1.68
CA ARG A 639 2.88 22.95 -0.70
C ARG A 639 2.32 23.61 0.57
N ASN A 640 1.10 24.13 0.50
CA ASN A 640 0.43 24.77 1.64
C ASN A 640 -0.52 23.81 2.39
N THR A 641 -0.49 22.50 2.07
CA THR A 641 -1.48 21.53 2.57
C THR A 641 -0.97 20.64 3.70
N ARG A 642 -1.92 20.14 4.50
CA ARG A 642 -1.65 19.13 5.55
C ARG A 642 -0.87 17.92 5.03
N SER A 643 -1.13 17.48 3.79
CA SER A 643 -0.47 16.32 3.19
C SER A 643 1.00 16.56 2.82
N TYR A 644 1.38 17.79 2.51
CA TYR A 644 2.77 18.19 2.28
C TYR A 644 3.55 18.24 3.60
N TYR A 645 2.99 18.85 4.65
CA TYR A 645 3.62 18.87 5.97
C TYR A 645 3.77 17.46 6.57
N ALA A 646 2.74 16.61 6.45
CA ALA A 646 2.81 15.22 6.88
C ALA A 646 3.90 14.43 6.11
N PHE A 647 4.05 14.66 4.81
CA PHE A 647 5.10 14.03 3.99
C PHE A 647 6.51 14.51 4.37
N ILE A 648 6.70 15.79 4.73
CA ILE A 648 7.97 16.27 5.30
C ILE A 648 8.27 15.60 6.64
N SER A 649 7.27 15.45 7.52
CA SER A 649 7.45 14.76 8.81
C SER A 649 7.85 13.30 8.60
N ASP A 650 7.20 12.60 7.68
CA ASP A 650 7.57 11.24 7.28
C ASP A 650 9.01 11.17 6.75
N LEU A 651 9.41 12.07 5.86
CA LEU A 651 10.79 12.13 5.34
C LEU A 651 11.80 12.41 6.46
N ALA A 652 11.48 13.30 7.40
CA ALA A 652 12.33 13.62 8.53
C ALA A 652 12.52 12.40 9.47
N ALA A 653 11.45 11.64 9.74
CA ALA A 653 11.52 10.40 10.52
C ALA A 653 12.41 9.34 9.85
N HIS A 654 12.28 9.12 8.53
CA HIS A 654 13.13 8.19 7.78
C HIS A 654 14.59 8.66 7.65
N SER A 655 14.86 9.96 7.82
CA SER A 655 16.22 10.53 7.76
C SER A 655 17.03 10.38 9.04
N GLN A 656 16.39 10.04 10.16
CA GLN A 656 17.07 9.83 11.43
C GLN A 656 17.66 8.42 11.50
N ASP A 657 19.00 8.34 11.38
CA ASP A 657 19.78 7.13 11.70
C ASP A 657 19.32 6.56 13.07
N PRO A 658 19.06 5.25 13.19
CA PRO A 658 18.50 4.68 14.42
C PRO A 658 19.41 4.99 15.60
N VAL A 659 18.84 5.64 16.62
CA VAL A 659 19.62 6.28 17.68
C VAL A 659 20.45 5.24 18.43
N SER A 660 21.78 5.34 18.29
CA SER A 660 22.70 4.60 19.16
C SER A 660 22.42 5.03 20.60
N PRO A 661 21.99 4.12 21.51
CA PRO A 661 21.29 4.49 22.75
C PRO A 661 22.22 5.03 23.86
N THR A 662 23.36 5.61 23.50
CA THR A 662 24.39 6.09 24.42
C THR A 662 24.64 7.59 24.25
N SER A 663 24.17 8.35 25.25
CA SER A 663 24.36 9.80 25.49
C SER A 663 23.45 10.77 24.70
N PRO A 664 22.89 11.81 25.36
CA PRO A 664 22.18 12.92 24.70
C PRO A 664 23.21 13.85 24.02
N VAL A 665 23.71 13.42 22.87
CA VAL A 665 24.74 14.14 22.12
C VAL A 665 24.11 15.29 21.33
N SER A 666 24.55 16.52 21.63
CA SER A 666 24.12 17.74 20.93
C SER A 666 24.17 17.59 19.40
N MET A 667 23.16 18.15 18.73
CA MET A 667 22.95 18.18 17.26
C MET A 667 24.24 18.49 16.46
N THR A 668 25.09 19.38 16.98
CA THR A 668 26.40 19.74 16.41
C THR A 668 27.35 18.56 16.18
N LYS A 669 27.22 17.47 16.96
CA LYS A 669 28.07 16.27 16.86
C LYS A 669 27.52 15.21 15.89
N MET A 670 26.22 15.23 15.56
CA MET A 670 25.67 14.39 14.49
C MET A 670 26.20 14.86 13.13
N LEU A 671 26.18 16.18 12.89
CA LEU A 671 26.72 16.80 11.67
C LEU A 671 28.22 16.55 11.45
N ALA A 672 28.97 16.18 12.50
CA ALA A 672 30.40 15.87 12.44
C ALA A 672 30.71 14.38 12.18
N ARG A 673 29.69 13.52 12.06
CA ARG A 673 29.83 12.09 11.76
C ARG A 673 29.71 11.90 10.25
N ALA A 674 30.82 11.62 9.57
CA ALA A 674 30.77 11.22 8.16
C ALA A 674 29.89 9.96 8.01
N PRO A 675 28.98 9.90 7.01
CA PRO A 675 28.10 8.75 6.84
C PRO A 675 28.91 7.49 6.53
N THR A 676 28.49 6.36 7.10
CA THR A 676 29.18 5.06 6.96
C THR A 676 29.02 4.44 5.57
N LYS A 677 27.98 4.86 4.84
CA LYS A 677 27.71 4.52 3.44
C LYS A 677 27.90 5.75 2.54
N PRO A 678 28.25 5.58 1.26
CA PRO A 678 28.09 6.66 0.28
C PRO A 678 26.61 7.02 0.14
N TYR A 679 26.30 8.30 -0.03
CA TYR A 679 24.95 8.73 -0.41
C TYR A 679 24.66 8.29 -1.86
N VAL A 680 23.50 7.69 -2.09
CA VAL A 680 23.03 7.28 -3.41
C VAL A 680 21.52 7.49 -3.47
N ASP A 681 21.04 8.46 -4.27
CA ASP A 681 19.63 8.50 -4.63
C ASP A 681 19.34 7.32 -5.57
N LEU A 682 18.80 6.23 -5.02
CA LEU A 682 18.46 5.01 -5.76
C LEU A 682 17.42 5.27 -6.85
N TYR A 683 16.44 6.13 -6.58
CA TYR A 683 15.40 6.48 -7.56
C TYR A 683 16.01 7.23 -8.74
N HIS A 684 16.85 8.23 -8.49
CA HIS A 684 17.57 8.98 -9.52
C HIS A 684 18.53 8.07 -10.30
N SER A 685 19.26 7.20 -9.61
CA SER A 685 20.24 6.26 -10.20
C SER A 685 19.59 5.24 -11.14
N LEU A 686 18.48 4.62 -10.72
CA LEU A 686 17.69 3.72 -11.56
C LEU A 686 17.00 4.48 -12.70
N SER A 687 16.49 5.68 -12.45
CA SER A 687 15.85 6.52 -13.48
C SER A 687 16.85 6.96 -14.56
N LYS A 688 18.12 7.26 -14.20
CA LYS A 688 19.20 7.49 -15.17
C LYS A 688 19.42 6.27 -16.07
N LEU A 689 19.49 5.05 -15.50
CA LEU A 689 19.64 3.80 -16.26
C LEU A 689 18.41 3.45 -17.14
N ARG A 690 17.21 3.94 -16.78
CA ARG A 690 15.95 3.72 -17.49
C ARG A 690 15.70 4.71 -18.64
N THR A 691 16.07 5.98 -18.45
CA THR A 691 15.60 7.11 -19.27
C THR A 691 16.70 7.70 -20.17
N LEU A 692 17.98 7.58 -19.81
CA LEU A 692 19.08 8.27 -20.51
C LEU A 692 19.98 7.32 -21.29
N HIS A 693 20.48 7.79 -22.44
CA HIS A 693 21.55 7.14 -23.20
C HIS A 693 22.93 7.48 -22.58
N LEU A 694 23.21 6.86 -21.44
CA LEU A 694 24.47 7.01 -20.70
C LEU A 694 25.67 6.41 -21.46
N THR A 695 26.86 7.00 -21.27
CA THR A 695 28.11 6.34 -21.67
C THR A 695 28.41 5.11 -20.80
N PRO A 696 29.21 4.13 -21.28
CA PRO A 696 29.68 3.02 -20.43
C PRO A 696 30.37 3.50 -19.15
N THR A 697 31.10 4.62 -19.20
CA THR A 697 31.75 5.23 -18.02
C THR A 697 30.78 5.78 -16.98
N GLU A 698 29.60 6.26 -17.36
CA GLU A 698 28.58 6.76 -16.44
C GLU A 698 27.73 5.62 -15.89
N ALA A 699 27.25 4.72 -16.76
CA ALA A 699 26.53 3.53 -16.35
C ALA A 699 27.36 2.66 -15.40
N GLY A 700 28.65 2.46 -15.70
CA GLY A 700 29.60 1.76 -14.83
C GLY A 700 29.76 2.40 -13.45
N ALA A 701 29.75 3.73 -13.35
CA ALA A 701 29.82 4.44 -12.07
C ALA A 701 28.54 4.22 -11.24
N ILE A 702 27.35 4.21 -11.86
CA ILE A 702 26.08 3.91 -11.19
C ILE A 702 26.07 2.48 -10.64
N TYR A 703 26.42 1.48 -11.46
CA TYR A 703 26.45 0.07 -11.01
C TYR A 703 27.40 -0.16 -9.83
N LEU A 704 28.55 0.53 -9.79
CA LEU A 704 29.49 0.48 -8.66
C LEU A 704 28.94 1.16 -7.40
N ALA A 705 28.17 2.24 -7.55
CA ALA A 705 27.50 2.91 -6.42
C ALA A 705 26.38 2.04 -5.82
N LEU A 706 25.56 1.39 -6.67
CA LEU A 706 24.52 0.45 -6.23
C LEU A 706 25.10 -0.73 -5.44
N GLU A 707 26.24 -1.28 -5.91
CA GLU A 707 26.94 -2.37 -5.21
C GLU A 707 27.45 -1.96 -3.83
N ALA A 708 28.05 -0.77 -3.73
CA ALA A 708 28.55 -0.22 -2.48
C ALA A 708 27.45 0.18 -1.48
N TYR A 709 26.24 0.51 -1.96
CA TYR A 709 25.12 0.94 -1.12
C TYR A 709 24.31 -0.22 -0.53
N CYS A 710 23.96 -1.21 -1.36
CA CYS A 710 22.94 -2.23 -1.03
C CYS A 710 23.50 -3.40 -0.20
N THR A 711 24.24 -3.12 0.87
CA THR A 711 24.88 -4.14 1.73
C THR A 711 23.88 -4.87 2.62
N ASP A 712 22.92 -4.11 3.16
CA ASP A 712 22.07 -4.53 4.29
C ASP A 712 20.63 -4.77 3.84
N TYR A 713 19.87 -5.45 4.71
CA TYR A 713 18.47 -5.83 4.51
C TYR A 713 17.58 -4.65 4.01
N GLU A 714 17.51 -3.55 4.76
CA GLU A 714 16.68 -2.38 4.38
C GLU A 714 17.17 -1.74 3.06
N SER A 715 18.49 -1.57 2.87
CA SER A 715 19.03 -1.01 1.61
C SER A 715 18.78 -1.90 0.38
N ILE A 716 18.51 -3.19 0.56
CA ILE A 716 18.02 -4.07 -0.50
C ILE A 716 16.50 -3.92 -0.68
N LEU A 717 15.72 -3.76 0.40
CA LEU A 717 14.29 -3.42 0.30
C LEU A 717 14.06 -2.10 -0.45
N GLU A 718 14.82 -1.05 -0.17
CA GLU A 718 14.75 0.23 -0.89
C GLU A 718 15.00 0.05 -2.40
N LEU A 719 16.04 -0.73 -2.77
CA LEU A 719 16.34 -1.05 -4.17
C LEU A 719 15.17 -1.80 -4.85
N LEU A 720 14.49 -2.68 -4.11
CA LEU A 720 13.35 -3.47 -4.61
C LEU A 720 12.05 -2.65 -4.69
N GLU A 721 11.86 -1.65 -3.82
CA GLU A 721 10.75 -0.69 -3.92
C GLU A 721 10.93 0.23 -5.14
N MET A 722 12.13 0.77 -5.35
CA MET A 722 12.44 1.66 -6.48
C MET A 722 12.56 0.92 -7.83
N ALA A 723 12.59 -0.42 -7.81
CA ALA A 723 12.56 -1.29 -8.99
C ALA A 723 11.36 -2.27 -8.94
N PRO A 724 10.11 -1.80 -8.98
CA PRO A 724 8.93 -2.63 -8.79
C PRO A 724 8.74 -3.62 -9.95
N MET A 725 8.20 -4.80 -9.65
CA MET A 725 8.04 -5.90 -10.63
C MET A 725 7.11 -5.56 -11.81
N SER A 726 6.28 -4.52 -11.69
CA SER A 726 5.45 -3.96 -12.77
C SER A 726 6.23 -3.16 -13.80
N GLU A 727 7.39 -2.61 -13.44
CA GLU A 727 8.20 -1.69 -14.27
C GLU A 727 9.51 -2.34 -14.71
N ALA A 728 9.43 -3.59 -15.18
CA ALA A 728 10.55 -4.48 -15.51
C ALA A 728 11.50 -4.85 -14.34
N GLY A 729 11.30 -4.29 -13.15
CA GLY A 729 12.04 -4.60 -11.93
C GLY A 729 13.56 -4.51 -12.10
N LEU A 730 14.27 -5.55 -11.67
CA LEU A 730 15.74 -5.63 -11.72
C LEU A 730 16.33 -5.74 -13.14
N PHE A 731 15.53 -5.67 -14.21
CA PHE A 731 16.02 -5.74 -15.61
C PHE A 731 17.18 -4.78 -15.88
N PHE A 732 17.02 -3.50 -15.53
CA PHE A 732 18.04 -2.46 -15.76
C PHE A 732 19.29 -2.67 -14.90
N VAL A 733 19.17 -3.26 -13.72
CA VAL A 733 20.33 -3.68 -12.90
C VAL A 733 21.06 -4.85 -13.57
N ALA A 734 20.32 -5.84 -14.08
CA ALA A 734 20.87 -7.04 -14.71
C ALA A 734 21.58 -6.77 -16.07
N LEU A 735 21.29 -5.66 -16.74
CA LEU A 735 22.06 -5.24 -17.93
C LEU A 735 23.56 -5.07 -17.63
N GLY A 736 23.92 -4.65 -16.42
CA GLY A 736 25.31 -4.48 -16.00
C GLY A 736 26.16 -5.76 -15.99
N LEU A 737 25.55 -6.96 -16.02
CA LEU A 737 26.25 -8.24 -16.22
C LEU A 737 26.98 -8.32 -17.58
N TRP A 738 26.56 -7.50 -18.53
CA TRP A 738 27.06 -7.46 -19.92
C TRP A 738 27.86 -6.19 -20.23
N HIS A 739 28.13 -5.36 -19.21
CA HIS A 739 28.94 -4.14 -19.33
C HIS A 739 30.37 -4.41 -19.83
N GLU A 740 31.03 -3.42 -20.45
CA GLU A 740 32.37 -3.57 -21.05
C GLU A 740 33.49 -3.79 -20.02
N ASP A 741 33.50 -3.01 -18.92
CA ASP A 741 34.44 -3.18 -17.81
C ASP A 741 34.10 -4.45 -16.99
N TRP A 742 35.12 -5.26 -16.72
CA TRP A 742 35.00 -6.46 -15.89
C TRP A 742 34.70 -6.16 -14.42
N ARG A 743 35.15 -5.01 -13.89
CA ARG A 743 34.89 -4.60 -12.51
C ARG A 743 33.39 -4.39 -12.27
N VAL A 744 32.72 -3.75 -13.23
CA VAL A 744 31.27 -3.51 -13.21
C VAL A 744 30.50 -4.83 -13.27
N ARG A 745 30.93 -5.77 -14.13
CA ARG A 745 30.29 -7.10 -14.21
C ARG A 745 30.43 -7.90 -12.91
N GLU A 746 31.59 -7.84 -12.26
CA GLU A 746 31.80 -8.49 -10.96
C GLU A 746 30.97 -7.83 -9.86
N ALA A 747 30.93 -6.50 -9.82
CA ALA A 747 30.09 -5.73 -8.90
C ALA A 747 28.60 -6.07 -9.05
N VAL A 748 28.06 -6.06 -10.27
CA VAL A 748 26.66 -6.44 -10.51
C VAL A 748 26.39 -7.91 -10.19
N THR A 749 27.38 -8.80 -10.34
CA THR A 749 27.26 -10.19 -9.87
C THR A 749 27.22 -10.28 -8.34
N SER A 750 28.05 -9.49 -7.63
CA SER A 750 28.04 -9.37 -6.16
C SER A 750 26.71 -8.84 -5.61
N LEU A 751 26.19 -7.78 -6.23
CA LEU A 751 24.89 -7.19 -5.92
C LEU A 751 23.74 -8.18 -6.15
N LEU A 752 23.69 -8.82 -7.32
CA LEU A 752 22.63 -9.78 -7.63
C LEU A 752 22.69 -11.04 -6.76
N ASP A 753 23.87 -11.44 -6.26
CA ASP A 753 23.97 -12.56 -5.33
C ASP A 753 23.44 -12.20 -3.93
N ARG A 754 23.74 -11.00 -3.42
CA ARG A 754 23.11 -10.47 -2.20
C ARG A 754 21.58 -10.41 -2.34
N VAL A 755 21.09 -9.86 -3.45
CA VAL A 755 19.64 -9.81 -3.75
C VAL A 755 19.03 -11.22 -3.85
N ARG A 756 19.72 -12.18 -4.45
CA ARG A 756 19.29 -13.60 -4.52
C ARG A 756 19.19 -14.27 -3.14
N GLN A 757 20.02 -13.86 -2.18
CA GLN A 757 20.00 -14.35 -0.80
C GLN A 757 18.95 -13.63 0.07
N HIS A 758 18.50 -12.44 -0.34
CA HIS A 758 17.49 -11.66 0.37
C HIS A 758 16.07 -12.28 0.24
N PRO A 759 15.26 -12.37 1.32
CA PRO A 759 13.97 -13.09 1.28
C PRO A 759 12.93 -12.54 0.31
N ALA A 760 12.91 -11.23 0.07
CA ALA A 760 12.13 -10.65 -1.03
C ALA A 760 12.90 -10.66 -2.36
N GLY A 761 14.21 -10.42 -2.32
CA GLY A 761 15.04 -10.25 -3.52
C GLY A 761 15.14 -11.52 -4.37
N ARG A 762 15.11 -12.71 -3.76
CA ARG A 762 15.01 -14.00 -4.45
C ARG A 762 13.82 -14.07 -5.42
N VAL A 763 12.68 -13.43 -5.10
CA VAL A 763 11.49 -13.41 -5.94
C VAL A 763 11.72 -12.57 -7.20
N PHE A 764 12.34 -11.40 -7.04
CA PHE A 764 12.68 -10.50 -8.14
C PHE A 764 13.79 -11.09 -9.01
N PHE A 765 14.80 -11.73 -8.41
CA PHE A 765 15.86 -12.46 -9.13
C PHE A 765 15.27 -13.62 -9.95
N ASN A 766 14.34 -14.40 -9.39
CA ASN A 766 13.67 -15.50 -10.10
C ASN A 766 12.74 -15.03 -11.23
N ARG A 767 12.35 -13.74 -11.26
CA ARG A 767 11.64 -13.13 -12.40
C ARG A 767 12.58 -12.60 -13.49
N LEU A 768 13.89 -12.56 -13.28
CA LEU A 768 14.84 -12.23 -14.34
C LEU A 768 14.85 -13.34 -15.41
N GLY A 769 14.71 -12.94 -16.67
CA GLY A 769 14.74 -13.87 -17.79
C GLY A 769 16.09 -14.59 -17.94
N GLY A 770 16.08 -15.76 -18.60
CA GLY A 770 17.24 -16.66 -18.66
C GLY A 770 18.56 -16.06 -19.18
N TRP A 771 18.52 -14.95 -19.94
CA TRP A 771 19.74 -14.23 -20.35
C TRP A 771 20.54 -13.70 -19.15
N ALA A 772 19.86 -13.20 -18.12
CA ALA A 772 20.48 -12.69 -16.90
C ALA A 772 20.97 -13.85 -16.04
N THR A 773 20.20 -14.94 -15.93
CA THR A 773 20.61 -16.16 -15.22
C THR A 773 21.85 -16.78 -15.85
N MET A 774 21.94 -16.83 -17.19
CA MET A 774 23.13 -17.28 -17.92
C MET A 774 24.33 -16.36 -17.69
N GLY A 775 24.13 -15.04 -17.75
CA GLY A 775 25.17 -14.05 -17.45
C GLY A 775 25.72 -14.20 -16.03
N PHE A 776 24.83 -14.27 -15.04
CA PHE A 776 25.14 -14.45 -13.62
C PHE A 776 25.88 -15.77 -13.38
N ASN A 777 25.33 -16.91 -13.82
CA ASN A 777 25.95 -18.23 -13.63
C ASN A 777 27.34 -18.30 -14.27
N ARG A 778 27.52 -17.69 -15.45
CA ARG A 778 28.83 -17.59 -16.10
C ARG A 778 29.82 -16.79 -15.26
N ARG A 779 29.43 -15.62 -14.74
CA ARG A 779 30.33 -14.80 -13.89
C ARG A 779 30.62 -15.46 -12.55
N LEU A 780 29.67 -16.20 -11.97
CA LEU A 780 29.88 -16.99 -10.76
C LEU A 780 30.91 -18.11 -11.00
N GLN A 781 30.80 -18.85 -12.11
CA GLN A 781 31.80 -19.86 -12.51
C GLN A 781 33.18 -19.25 -12.83
N GLU A 782 33.23 -18.08 -13.46
CA GLU A 782 34.47 -17.33 -13.69
C GLU A 782 35.09 -16.82 -12.35
N LYS A 783 34.27 -16.50 -11.34
CA LYS A 783 34.73 -16.11 -10.00
C LYS A 783 35.23 -17.32 -9.19
N GLU A 784 34.49 -18.43 -9.21
CA GLU A 784 34.92 -19.68 -8.57
C GLU A 784 36.23 -20.22 -9.15
N SER A 785 36.40 -20.19 -10.48
CA SER A 785 37.64 -20.68 -11.10
C SER A 785 38.85 -19.80 -10.76
N ARG A 786 38.66 -18.48 -10.64
CA ARG A 786 39.69 -17.55 -10.11
C ARG A 786 40.04 -17.85 -8.66
N LEU A 787 39.05 -18.06 -7.78
CA LEU A 787 39.29 -18.38 -6.37
C LEU A 787 40.04 -19.71 -6.22
N ARG A 788 39.65 -20.75 -6.97
CA ARG A 788 40.36 -22.05 -6.97
C ARG A 788 41.79 -21.92 -7.52
N ALA A 789 42.02 -21.09 -8.54
CA ALA A 789 43.36 -20.81 -9.04
C ALA A 789 44.23 -20.09 -7.98
N GLN A 790 43.69 -19.09 -7.29
CA GLN A 790 44.38 -18.38 -6.21
C GLN A 790 44.65 -19.27 -4.99
N GLN A 791 43.73 -20.19 -4.66
CA GLN A 791 43.96 -21.20 -3.62
C GLN A 791 45.12 -22.14 -3.99
N HIS A 792 45.12 -22.67 -5.22
CA HIS A 792 46.19 -23.54 -5.71
C HIS A 792 47.55 -22.82 -5.82
N GLU A 793 47.55 -21.53 -6.16
CA GLU A 793 48.75 -20.68 -6.17
C GLU A 793 49.27 -20.39 -4.74
N ALA A 794 48.37 -20.22 -3.76
CA ALA A 794 48.72 -20.07 -2.35
C ALA A 794 49.22 -21.39 -1.72
N GLU A 795 48.66 -22.55 -2.11
CA GLU A 795 49.10 -23.88 -1.67
C GLU A 795 50.50 -24.26 -2.20
N LEU A 796 50.89 -23.74 -3.37
CA LEU A 796 52.23 -23.96 -3.95
C LEU A 796 53.33 -23.14 -3.25
N GLY A 797 52.99 -21.98 -2.71
CA GLY A 797 53.87 -21.12 -1.91
C GLY A 797 55.05 -20.49 -2.68
N PRO A 798 55.77 -19.54 -2.07
CA PRO A 798 56.98 -18.99 -2.65
C PRO A 798 58.11 -20.02 -2.56
N LEU A 799 58.47 -20.64 -3.69
CA LEU A 799 59.71 -21.39 -3.83
C LEU A 799 60.88 -20.47 -3.48
N ALA A 800 61.48 -20.68 -2.31
CA ALA A 800 62.63 -19.93 -1.86
C ALA A 800 63.79 -20.15 -2.85
N LEU A 801 64.17 -19.08 -3.57
CA LEU A 801 65.37 -19.07 -4.38
C LEU A 801 66.58 -19.08 -3.44
N ASP A 802 67.07 -20.28 -3.15
CA ASP A 802 68.26 -20.52 -2.34
C ASP A 802 69.49 -19.99 -3.09
N THR A 803 69.89 -18.75 -2.79
CA THR A 803 70.97 -18.06 -3.50
C THR A 803 72.33 -18.58 -3.04
N ASP A 804 72.79 -19.66 -3.68
CA ASP A 804 74.10 -20.28 -3.46
C ASP A 804 75.25 -19.24 -3.42
N PRO A 805 75.84 -18.96 -2.24
CA PRO A 805 76.76 -17.84 -2.04
C PRO A 805 78.19 -18.23 -2.43
N ARG A 806 78.39 -18.77 -3.65
CA ARG A 806 79.68 -19.35 -4.04
C ARG A 806 80.01 -19.36 -5.54
N ARG A 807 80.07 -18.18 -6.17
CA ARG A 807 80.97 -17.94 -7.32
C ARG A 807 81.62 -16.56 -7.28
N SER A 808 82.96 -16.58 -7.22
CA SER A 808 83.90 -15.48 -7.43
C SER A 808 84.09 -15.18 -8.92
#